data_AF-A0A928BL53-F1
#
_entry.id   AF-A0A928BL53-F1
#
_cell.length_a   1.000
_cell.length_b   1.000
_cell.length_c   1.000
_cell.angle_alpha   90.00
_cell.angle_beta   90.00
_cell.angle_gamma   90.00
#
_symmetry.space_group_name_H-M   'P 1'
#
loop_
_entity.id
_entity.type
_entity.pdbx_description
1 polymer ?
#
loop_
_entity_poly.entity_id
_entity_poly.type
_entity_poly.pdbx_seq_one_letter_code
_entity_poly.pdbx_strand_id
1 'polypeptide(L)'
;MKLKSLMALAIALLCSAGAWADDVPFLREKSSFGGTTVSSLPTFVPNGTTYTLELTGCVAEQEITVPGGSFSYTPTASGTVRFVRNGGDVVYVYEGTTYKGTVSVSTPDAPTYPTGLTTANAGELNLIQNGGFEDITAGTYSSGRYKPTHWTPYKSDKGTPGDGTSVRSGSEITGSYNMLMHADGYYLTQQLASGVMKNFTPYQISFKYKANADGQKGTKYRFDVGSEEFKSDYFKSADSNSSTTSVQTFTKTFITPADIVNQPYVELYSTTNKGSGASQKLDRFDEFILVAANGGGIGITGATGASFLSGSAYAPEGAFGAATSYSLASPYSTSLVTNGTFDLNKNGWNSNTGATNNNTANNQTGAFTGNFYQNWNSSAFTGKMYQSVENIPNGTYKLNICAFVNVVDAEKGQYVYANDNKSYVYTTTPTAYTVYTNVTKGSLEYGLNQSTAVANWMGIDNVSLEYCGPDDVTTAGFEAIYGATTNHLVDGNYANVTGEEKTNLQTAVNASPAETIDGYTTASFNIGYADYIFMSAKPEYDRYVAEKANADRIATSIASEIVAPTTAAGCDAVINSILVAEYNYVSNTGNFNAKQADAYGLAIKDWTFTGTYNGGTTDTKGSNSNEHWSGTTVTYYEQGTNGWTNGNWVANYNKTVTLPAGTYVLRLAARASSNTTATLKATISETVYTEALPSKGSATKGITTDGVASFGDGTFANTTGRGWQWRYLAFTLDAETSVQFDIDAAASPKNEWCSFGDVELYSNVNTSAFETAFSGFTMNQIGFDKDEYAPYNNVEVISAYTKATAIHDGTQAPSTQAELDAITAVLNSPSWTKNDEELNAFYDGNFAIQDEHTTSPTALTGWNNPQGIRQLIKNTTTYPGLSSATGEAAVFAWGNTTMYYGEKDGYTLPLNAYTIYELSFKTCGWSDGDMGYVNVDIKNADSEGLGTVRTVAATKRITAENPWDEFKILFATGDAGNYKLGMWTSKHTVFTDLKLVKAASQTLTLPSAINYAPGTYPTVALDRTFSADKWNTLCVPFAFGQSDFAEVKELSTIAVNGENVSMTLADASTIVAGKPYLVKANNNGDVLSATNVTLSGEGVQASSVTDGGYTVNYVGTYVDAILNAETAGGNAFIVKDNALYHVANTGTVGAYRAYFTVTADTPVKALNFVFDELPTAINAVEAAQNEKAEIYNLAGQRLNKAQKGVNIINGKKVLVK
;
A
#
# COMPACT_ATOMS: atom_id res chain seq x y z
N MET A 1 8.40 -22.32 6.37
CA MET A 1 7.46 -23.43 6.69
C MET A 1 7.51 -23.92 8.15
N LYS A 2 8.16 -23.22 9.11
CA LYS A 2 8.25 -23.62 10.53
C LYS A 2 7.43 -22.78 11.52
N LEU A 3 6.71 -21.73 11.08
CA LEU A 3 5.88 -20.90 11.98
C LEU A 3 4.49 -21.48 12.24
N LYS A 4 3.92 -22.26 11.31
CA LYS A 4 2.57 -22.84 11.47
C LYS A 4 2.49 -23.88 12.60
N SER A 5 3.61 -24.48 13.02
CA SER A 5 3.63 -25.43 14.13
C SER A 5 3.68 -24.77 15.52
N LEU A 6 4.10 -23.51 15.65
CA LEU A 6 4.06 -22.79 16.93
C LEU A 6 2.63 -22.33 17.28
N MET A 7 1.84 -21.97 16.27
CA MET A 7 0.45 -21.53 16.46
C MET A 7 -0.46 -22.65 17.01
N ALA A 8 -0.13 -23.91 16.71
CA ALA A 8 -0.84 -25.08 17.25
C ALA A 8 -0.44 -25.41 18.71
N LEU A 9 0.74 -24.98 19.17
CA LEU A 9 1.20 -25.22 20.53
C LEU A 9 0.67 -24.15 21.51
N ALA A 10 0.47 -22.90 21.03
CA ALA A 10 -0.10 -21.81 21.82
C ALA A 10 -1.59 -22.03 22.18
N ILE A 11 -2.35 -22.72 21.34
CA ILE A 11 -3.77 -23.04 21.59
C ILE A 11 -3.94 -24.21 22.56
N ALA A 12 -2.93 -25.09 22.70
CA ALA A 12 -3.00 -26.26 23.57
C ALA A 12 -2.67 -25.98 25.05
N LEU A 13 -2.09 -24.81 25.39
CA LEU A 13 -1.73 -24.44 26.77
C LEU A 13 -2.81 -23.63 27.52
N LEU A 14 -3.95 -23.34 26.88
CA LEU A 14 -5.03 -22.49 27.46
C LEU A 14 -6.09 -23.24 28.27
N CYS A 15 -5.85 -24.50 28.68
CA CYS A 15 -6.82 -25.26 29.48
C CYS A 15 -6.15 -26.03 30.63
N SER A 16 -5.73 -25.29 31.65
CA SER A 16 -5.71 -25.81 33.02
C SER A 16 -6.14 -24.71 33.98
N ALA A 17 -7.43 -24.70 34.32
CA ALA A 17 -7.97 -23.90 35.41
C ALA A 17 -7.40 -24.44 36.74
N GLY A 18 -6.27 -23.88 37.15
CA GLY A 18 -5.80 -23.92 38.54
C GLY A 18 -6.38 -22.72 39.29
N ALA A 19 -6.68 -22.88 40.58
CA ALA A 19 -7.25 -21.85 41.44
C ALA A 19 -6.53 -20.50 41.30
N TRP A 20 -7.30 -19.42 41.15
CA TRP A 20 -6.81 -18.06 40.95
C TRP A 20 -6.06 -17.63 42.22
N ALA A 21 -4.74 -17.54 42.15
CA ALA A 21 -3.96 -16.82 43.15
C ALA A 21 -4.28 -15.33 43.01
N ASP A 22 -4.52 -14.61 44.11
CA ASP A 22 -4.70 -13.16 44.07
C ASP A 22 -3.46 -12.50 43.42
N ASP A 23 -3.70 -11.58 42.47
CA ASP A 23 -2.63 -10.88 41.77
C ASP A 23 -1.72 -10.12 42.74
N VAL A 24 -0.40 -10.31 42.64
CA VAL A 24 0.58 -9.52 43.40
C VAL A 24 0.50 -8.07 42.92
N PRO A 25 0.23 -7.08 43.79
CA PRO A 25 0.05 -5.68 43.39
C PRO A 25 1.38 -5.07 42.91
N PHE A 26 1.38 -4.33 41.80
CA PHE A 26 2.56 -3.58 41.37
C PHE A 26 2.92 -2.46 42.36
N LEU A 27 4.01 -2.64 43.11
CA LEU A 27 4.53 -1.72 44.11
C LEU A 27 6.05 -1.61 43.93
N ARG A 28 6.60 -0.44 44.27
CA ARG A 28 8.06 -0.27 44.34
C ARG A 28 8.64 -1.20 45.40
N GLU A 29 9.80 -1.78 45.13
CA GLU A 29 10.47 -2.74 46.01
C GLU A 29 11.64 -2.10 46.73
N LYS A 30 11.76 -2.33 48.03
CA LYS A 30 12.90 -1.83 48.80
C LYS A 30 13.17 -2.73 50.00
N SER A 31 14.37 -3.30 50.09
CA SER A 31 14.77 -4.08 51.28
C SER A 31 14.76 -3.20 52.53
N SER A 32 15.55 -2.12 52.54
CA SER A 32 15.52 -1.10 53.61
C SER A 32 14.68 0.11 53.21
N PHE A 33 13.42 0.13 53.60
CA PHE A 33 12.49 1.16 53.17
C PHE A 33 12.77 2.56 53.75
N GLY A 34 13.63 2.67 54.79
CA GLY A 34 13.99 3.93 55.43
C GLY A 34 13.02 4.35 56.55
N GLY A 35 12.25 3.40 57.09
CA GLY A 35 11.35 3.64 58.22
C GLY A 35 12.09 3.81 59.56
N THR A 36 11.41 4.44 60.51
CA THR A 36 11.87 4.60 61.89
C THR A 36 11.44 3.40 62.75
N THR A 37 12.32 2.93 63.63
CA THR A 37 11.99 1.90 64.63
C THR A 37 10.85 2.38 65.52
N VAL A 38 9.86 1.51 65.74
CA VAL A 38 8.77 1.75 66.67
C VAL A 38 9.24 1.45 68.10
N SER A 39 9.26 2.47 68.96
CA SER A 39 9.80 2.36 70.33
C SER A 39 8.91 1.61 71.31
N SER A 40 7.60 1.52 71.06
CA SER A 40 6.64 0.80 71.91
C SER A 40 5.50 0.23 71.05
N LEU A 41 5.54 -1.08 70.79
CA LEU A 41 4.47 -1.78 70.07
C LEU A 41 3.11 -1.65 70.74
N PRO A 42 2.96 -1.84 72.08
CA PRO A 42 1.66 -1.83 72.74
C PRO A 42 0.91 -0.49 72.69
N THR A 43 1.53 0.56 72.16
CA THR A 43 0.94 1.89 72.07
C THR A 43 1.04 2.53 70.67
N PHE A 44 1.65 1.84 69.70
CA PHE A 44 1.88 2.40 68.37
C PHE A 44 0.69 2.20 67.42
N VAL A 45 0.27 3.27 66.73
CA VAL A 45 -0.81 3.27 65.74
C VAL A 45 -0.27 3.75 64.39
N PRO A 46 -0.29 2.92 63.32
CA PRO A 46 0.08 3.36 61.98
C PRO A 46 -0.87 4.47 61.49
N ASN A 47 -0.32 5.60 61.02
CA ASN A 47 -1.11 6.73 60.53
C ASN A 47 -0.98 6.96 59.01
N GLY A 48 -2.01 7.54 58.40
CA GLY A 48 -2.04 7.88 56.99
C GLY A 48 -2.65 6.80 56.07
N THR A 49 -2.90 7.20 54.82
CA THR A 49 -3.47 6.34 53.77
C THR A 49 -2.40 5.65 52.93
N THR A 50 -1.14 6.07 53.03
CA THR A 50 0.00 5.43 52.35
C THR A 50 1.12 5.24 53.37
N TYR A 51 1.56 4.00 53.57
CA TYR A 51 2.65 3.66 54.50
C TYR A 51 3.26 2.28 54.26
N THR A 52 4.42 2.05 54.85
CA THR A 52 5.07 0.73 54.96
C THR A 52 5.34 0.44 56.44
N LEU A 53 4.78 -0.67 56.95
CA LEU A 53 4.98 -1.16 58.31
C LEU A 53 5.60 -2.55 58.24
N GLU A 54 6.76 -2.76 58.85
CA GLU A 54 7.40 -4.07 58.93
C GLU A 54 7.50 -4.53 60.37
N LEU A 55 6.98 -5.73 60.65
CA LEU A 55 7.04 -6.38 61.94
C LEU A 55 8.11 -7.47 61.94
N THR A 56 8.76 -7.65 63.08
CA THR A 56 9.81 -8.65 63.32
C THR A 56 9.45 -9.52 64.52
N GLY A 57 9.92 -10.77 64.51
CA GLY A 57 9.63 -11.75 65.56
C GLY A 57 8.17 -12.20 65.58
N CYS A 58 7.51 -12.19 64.42
CA CYS A 58 6.18 -12.77 64.27
C CYS A 58 6.29 -14.30 64.32
N VAL A 59 5.30 -14.97 64.92
CA VAL A 59 5.27 -16.43 65.10
C VAL A 59 4.16 -17.02 64.25
N ALA A 60 4.44 -18.13 63.56
CA ALA A 60 3.44 -18.86 62.78
C ALA A 60 2.19 -19.18 63.62
N GLU A 61 1.01 -19.03 63.02
CA GLU A 61 -0.30 -19.29 63.63
C GLU A 61 -0.67 -18.38 64.82
N GLN A 62 0.18 -17.41 65.18
CA GLN A 62 -0.12 -16.40 66.19
C GLN A 62 -0.68 -15.14 65.54
N GLU A 63 -1.92 -14.75 65.90
CA GLU A 63 -2.55 -13.54 65.36
C GLU A 63 -1.75 -12.27 65.72
N ILE A 64 -1.51 -11.46 64.69
CA ILE A 64 -1.02 -10.09 64.77
C ILE A 64 -2.23 -9.16 64.76
N THR A 65 -2.36 -8.31 65.79
CA THR A 65 -3.38 -7.25 65.81
C THR A 65 -2.70 -5.89 65.60
N VAL A 66 -3.22 -5.09 64.68
CA VAL A 66 -2.85 -3.68 64.49
C VAL A 66 -4.03 -2.82 64.98
N PRO A 67 -3.81 -1.76 65.79
CA PRO A 67 -4.71 -1.32 66.86
C PRO A 67 -6.24 -1.35 66.66
N GLY A 68 -6.96 -1.78 67.70
CA GLY A 68 -8.42 -1.66 67.83
C GLY A 68 -9.26 -2.50 66.86
N GLY A 69 -8.67 -3.50 66.19
CA GLY A 69 -9.33 -4.23 65.11
C GLY A 69 -9.27 -3.53 63.76
N SER A 70 -8.42 -2.50 63.60
CA SER A 70 -8.21 -1.83 62.31
C SER A 70 -7.92 -2.85 61.21
N PHE A 71 -7.08 -3.84 61.51
CA PHE A 71 -7.01 -5.12 60.81
C PHE A 71 -6.24 -6.13 61.67
N SER A 72 -6.43 -7.43 61.42
CA SER A 72 -5.60 -8.49 61.98
C SER A 72 -5.08 -9.41 60.88
N TYR A 73 -4.00 -10.12 61.18
CA TYR A 73 -3.39 -11.07 60.26
C TYR A 73 -2.76 -12.23 61.04
N THR A 74 -2.98 -13.47 60.59
CA THR A 74 -2.33 -14.65 61.17
C THR A 74 -1.28 -15.16 60.19
N PRO A 75 0.02 -15.03 60.48
CA PRO A 75 1.07 -15.46 59.58
C PRO A 75 1.16 -17.00 59.50
N THR A 76 1.47 -17.50 58.31
CA THR A 76 1.66 -18.93 58.05
C THR A 76 3.06 -19.43 58.42
N ALA A 77 4.05 -18.54 58.47
CA ALA A 77 5.41 -18.82 58.88
C ALA A 77 5.93 -17.79 59.91
N SER A 78 6.80 -18.25 60.81
CA SER A 78 7.50 -17.36 61.74
C SER A 78 8.55 -16.54 60.97
N GLY A 79 8.68 -15.25 61.24
CA GLY A 79 9.61 -14.38 60.52
C GLY A 79 9.23 -12.90 60.53
N THR A 80 9.51 -12.23 59.42
CA THR A 80 9.10 -10.83 59.19
C THR A 80 7.76 -10.78 58.46
N VAL A 81 6.92 -9.83 58.85
CA VAL A 81 5.64 -9.55 58.18
C VAL A 81 5.61 -8.07 57.79
N ARG A 82 5.48 -7.78 56.49
CA ARG A 82 5.37 -6.41 55.98
C ARG A 82 3.95 -6.10 55.53
N PHE A 83 3.40 -5.04 56.08
CA PHE A 83 2.11 -4.44 55.74
C PHE A 83 2.35 -3.18 54.91
N VAL A 84 1.82 -3.15 53.70
CA VAL A 84 1.99 -2.03 52.77
C VAL A 84 0.63 -1.46 52.42
N ARG A 85 0.40 -0.17 52.70
CA ARG A 85 -0.81 0.55 52.29
C ARG A 85 -0.44 1.56 51.23
N ASN A 86 -1.14 1.55 50.10
CA ASN A 86 -0.89 2.48 48.98
C ASN A 86 -2.18 3.20 48.57
N GLY A 87 -2.74 3.99 49.48
CA GLY A 87 -4.09 4.55 49.34
C GLY A 87 -5.19 3.53 49.65
N GLY A 88 -6.44 4.00 49.71
CA GLY A 88 -7.63 3.14 49.89
C GLY A 88 -7.72 2.43 51.24
N ASP A 89 -8.63 1.45 51.31
CA ASP A 89 -8.99 0.72 52.54
C ASP A 89 -8.41 -0.70 52.61
N VAL A 90 -7.36 -0.98 51.84
CA VAL A 90 -6.68 -2.28 51.81
C VAL A 90 -5.20 -2.16 52.16
N VAL A 91 -4.69 -3.17 52.85
CA VAL A 91 -3.28 -3.33 53.19
C VAL A 91 -2.78 -4.63 52.58
N TYR A 92 -1.71 -4.54 51.80
CA TYR A 92 -1.03 -5.68 51.19
C TYR A 92 -0.09 -6.32 52.21
N VAL A 93 -0.14 -7.66 52.32
CA VAL A 93 0.59 -8.41 53.33
C VAL A 93 1.67 -9.27 52.69
N TYR A 94 2.88 -9.21 53.26
CA TYR A 94 4.02 -10.01 52.84
C TYR A 94 4.64 -10.75 54.04
N GLU A 95 4.87 -12.05 53.91
CA GLU A 95 5.69 -12.84 54.84
C GLU A 95 7.09 -13.03 54.24
N GLY A 96 8.10 -12.42 54.84
CA GLY A 96 9.41 -12.29 54.21
C GLY A 96 9.30 -11.54 52.88
N THR A 97 9.57 -12.22 51.76
CA THR A 97 9.36 -11.72 50.39
C THR A 97 8.08 -12.26 49.75
N THR A 98 7.35 -13.15 50.40
CA THR A 98 6.18 -13.81 49.77
C THR A 98 4.91 -12.98 49.99
N TYR A 99 4.20 -12.64 48.90
CA TYR A 99 2.88 -12.00 48.99
C TYR A 99 1.82 -12.97 49.51
N LYS A 100 0.99 -12.50 50.45
CA LYS A 100 -0.01 -13.33 51.15
C LYS A 100 -1.46 -12.86 50.93
N GLY A 101 -1.67 -11.80 50.15
CA GLY A 101 -2.97 -11.20 49.89
C GLY A 101 -3.17 -9.84 50.56
N THR A 102 -4.42 -9.43 50.66
CA THR A 102 -4.82 -8.16 51.30
C THR A 102 -5.62 -8.37 52.58
N VAL A 103 -5.50 -7.43 53.50
CA VAL A 103 -6.44 -7.26 54.63
C VAL A 103 -7.14 -5.91 54.52
N SER A 104 -8.44 -5.88 54.76
CA SER A 104 -9.22 -4.63 54.77
C SER A 104 -9.00 -3.87 56.07
N VAL A 105 -8.90 -2.54 55.97
CA VAL A 105 -8.85 -1.65 57.12
C VAL A 105 -10.27 -1.30 57.53
N SER A 106 -10.67 -1.63 58.76
CA SER A 106 -11.90 -1.13 59.37
C SER A 106 -11.63 0.17 60.14
N THR A 107 -12.60 1.09 60.21
CA THR A 107 -12.54 2.18 61.18
C THR A 107 -12.67 1.59 62.58
N PRO A 108 -11.70 1.77 63.49
CA PRO A 108 -11.82 1.22 64.84
C PRO A 108 -13.06 1.80 65.54
N ASP A 109 -13.79 0.95 66.27
CA ASP A 109 -14.93 1.37 67.07
C ASP A 109 -14.51 2.46 68.07
N ALA A 110 -15.36 3.48 68.26
CA ALA A 110 -15.11 4.52 69.25
C ALA A 110 -14.93 3.87 70.64
N PRO A 111 -13.95 4.31 71.46
CA PRO A 111 -13.74 3.73 72.79
C PRO A 111 -15.02 3.80 73.60
N THR A 112 -15.47 2.66 74.12
CA THR A 112 -16.64 2.61 75.01
C THR A 112 -16.20 2.85 76.45
N TYR A 113 -16.99 3.57 77.24
CA TYR A 113 -16.66 3.89 78.63
C TYR A 113 -17.65 3.21 79.59
N PRO A 114 -17.25 2.88 80.82
CA PRO A 114 -18.20 2.45 81.86
C PRO A 114 -19.34 3.47 82.02
N THR A 115 -20.59 3.02 82.00
CA THR A 115 -21.77 3.88 82.14
C THR A 115 -22.43 3.72 83.51
N GLY A 116 -23.18 4.73 83.96
CA GLY A 116 -23.88 4.67 85.26
C GLY A 116 -22.99 4.78 86.50
N LEU A 117 -21.74 5.23 86.33
CA LEU A 117 -20.83 5.44 87.45
C LEU A 117 -21.23 6.66 88.29
N THR A 118 -21.13 6.49 89.60
CA THR A 118 -21.20 7.52 90.64
C THR A 118 -19.96 7.37 91.53
N THR A 119 -19.58 8.40 92.27
CA THR A 119 -18.46 8.28 93.23
C THR A 119 -18.71 7.21 94.30
N ALA A 120 -19.97 6.81 94.53
CA ALA A 120 -20.33 5.75 95.46
C ALA A 120 -20.15 4.32 94.89
N ASN A 121 -20.21 4.14 93.56
CA ASN A 121 -20.14 2.82 92.92
C ASN A 121 -18.89 2.61 92.04
N ALA A 122 -18.12 3.67 91.74
CA ALA A 122 -16.97 3.57 90.85
C ALA A 122 -15.78 2.82 91.46
N GLY A 123 -15.66 2.76 92.80
CA GLY A 123 -14.59 2.03 93.48
C GLY A 123 -13.20 2.37 92.96
N GLU A 124 -12.37 1.34 92.71
CA GLU A 124 -11.02 1.48 92.16
C GLU A 124 -10.98 1.91 90.68
N LEU A 125 -12.12 1.91 89.96
CA LEU A 125 -12.15 2.36 88.57
C LEU A 125 -11.97 3.87 88.46
N ASN A 126 -12.40 4.63 89.47
CA ASN A 126 -12.23 6.08 89.50
C ASN A 126 -10.80 6.43 89.94
N LEU A 127 -10.05 7.07 89.05
CA LEU A 127 -8.69 7.50 89.36
C LEU A 127 -8.64 8.70 90.32
N ILE A 128 -9.75 9.43 90.45
CA ILE A 128 -9.85 10.60 91.33
C ILE A 128 -10.16 10.16 92.76
N GLN A 129 -9.30 10.57 93.69
CA GLN A 129 -9.51 10.40 95.12
C GLN A 129 -10.51 11.44 95.66
N ASN A 130 -11.40 11.00 96.54
CA ASN A 130 -12.40 11.85 97.19
C ASN A 130 -13.19 12.75 96.20
N GLY A 131 -13.53 12.24 95.02
CA GLY A 131 -14.20 13.03 93.98
C GLY A 131 -15.62 13.50 94.35
N GLY A 132 -16.25 12.88 95.34
CA GLY A 132 -17.54 13.29 95.91
C GLY A 132 -17.42 14.18 97.16
N PHE A 133 -16.20 14.48 97.61
CA PHE A 133 -15.92 15.35 98.76
C PHE A 133 -16.53 14.90 100.10
N GLU A 134 -16.93 13.64 100.23
CA GLU A 134 -17.52 13.08 101.46
C GLU A 134 -16.48 12.82 102.56
N ASP A 135 -15.19 12.70 102.22
CA ASP A 135 -14.10 12.63 103.20
C ASP A 135 -13.63 14.04 103.62
N ILE A 136 -13.86 14.35 104.90
CA ILE A 136 -13.55 15.63 105.54
C ILE A 136 -12.43 15.53 106.61
N THR A 137 -11.65 14.45 106.59
CA THR A 137 -10.59 14.17 107.59
C THR A 137 -9.49 15.24 107.64
N ALA A 138 -9.32 16.06 106.60
CA ALA A 138 -8.42 17.22 106.61
C ALA A 138 -8.82 18.31 107.64
N GLY A 139 -10.01 18.22 108.25
CA GLY A 139 -10.50 19.11 109.31
C GLY A 139 -11.31 20.31 108.79
N THR A 140 -11.60 21.27 109.67
CA THR A 140 -12.43 22.45 109.35
C THR A 140 -11.61 23.72 109.19
N TYR A 141 -12.02 24.60 108.28
CA TYR A 141 -11.65 26.02 108.33
C TYR A 141 -12.50 26.77 109.38
N SER A 142 -13.80 26.47 109.43
CA SER A 142 -14.78 26.99 110.40
C SER A 142 -16.04 26.11 110.41
N SER A 143 -16.98 26.35 111.33
CA SER A 143 -18.24 25.56 111.40
C SER A 143 -18.99 25.59 110.05
N GLY A 144 -19.31 24.41 109.51
CA GLY A 144 -19.93 24.25 108.18
C GLY A 144 -18.99 24.47 106.99
N ARG A 145 -17.67 24.50 107.23
CA ARG A 145 -16.64 24.71 106.21
C ARG A 145 -15.44 23.79 106.43
N TYR A 146 -15.28 22.81 105.55
CA TYR A 146 -14.27 21.77 105.66
C TYR A 146 -13.14 22.01 104.66
N LYS A 147 -11.93 21.64 105.09
CA LYS A 147 -10.76 21.61 104.21
C LYS A 147 -10.95 20.46 103.21
N PRO A 148 -10.64 20.65 101.92
CA PRO A 148 -10.72 19.56 100.96
C PRO A 148 -9.68 18.48 101.28
N THR A 149 -10.11 17.24 101.53
CA THR A 149 -9.19 16.09 101.67
C THR A 149 -8.79 15.61 100.27
N HIS A 150 -7.50 15.38 100.01
CA HIS A 150 -6.88 15.02 98.70
C HIS A 150 -6.86 16.09 97.61
N TRP A 151 -7.50 17.24 97.83
CA TRP A 151 -7.55 18.34 96.87
C TRP A 151 -6.95 19.61 97.46
N THR A 152 -6.30 20.41 96.63
CA THR A 152 -5.71 21.69 97.07
C THR A 152 -6.23 22.86 96.23
N PRO A 153 -6.90 23.85 96.85
CA PRO A 153 -7.32 25.05 96.14
C PRO A 153 -6.21 26.11 96.12
N TYR A 154 -6.00 26.74 94.97
CA TYR A 154 -5.04 27.84 94.80
C TYR A 154 -5.68 29.08 94.18
N LYS A 155 -5.12 30.24 94.50
CA LYS A 155 -5.43 31.50 93.81
C LYS A 155 -4.73 31.58 92.45
N SER A 156 -4.98 32.66 91.70
CA SER A 156 -4.42 32.85 90.35
C SER A 156 -2.89 32.90 90.30
N ASP A 157 -2.25 33.24 91.42
CA ASP A 157 -0.79 33.31 91.59
C ASP A 157 -0.12 31.94 91.79
N LYS A 158 -0.89 30.85 91.90
CA LYS A 158 -0.43 29.46 92.06
C LYS A 158 0.41 29.19 93.32
N GLY A 159 0.54 30.17 94.23
CA GLY A 159 1.31 30.06 95.46
C GLY A 159 0.49 30.35 96.72
N THR A 160 -0.61 31.08 96.59
CA THR A 160 -1.48 31.40 97.73
C THR A 160 -2.62 30.39 97.84
N PRO A 161 -2.82 29.76 99.02
CA PRO A 161 -3.99 28.92 99.27
C PRO A 161 -5.28 29.68 99.00
N GLY A 162 -6.15 29.07 98.19
CA GLY A 162 -7.48 29.59 97.88
C GLY A 162 -8.45 29.30 99.02
N ASP A 163 -8.15 29.74 100.25
CA ASP A 163 -8.88 29.35 101.46
C ASP A 163 -10.38 29.60 101.37
N GLY A 164 -10.83 30.53 100.51
CA GLY A 164 -12.20 30.72 100.02
C GLY A 164 -12.91 29.42 99.63
N THR A 165 -12.25 28.63 98.79
CA THR A 165 -12.74 27.36 98.23
C THR A 165 -12.68 26.26 99.28
N SER A 166 -13.82 25.62 99.54
CA SER A 166 -13.95 24.70 100.67
C SER A 166 -15.08 23.71 100.45
N VAL A 167 -14.98 22.55 101.11
CA VAL A 167 -16.05 21.56 101.16
C VAL A 167 -17.14 22.04 102.12
N ARG A 168 -18.41 21.94 101.71
CA ARG A 168 -19.58 22.43 102.44
C ARG A 168 -20.56 21.30 102.70
N SER A 169 -21.14 21.28 103.90
CA SER A 169 -22.25 20.38 104.21
C SER A 169 -23.53 20.82 103.48
N GLY A 170 -24.22 19.88 102.85
CA GLY A 170 -25.52 20.09 102.21
C GLY A 170 -25.72 19.16 101.01
N SER A 171 -26.93 18.64 100.85
CA SER A 171 -27.33 17.73 99.75
C SER A 171 -27.63 18.47 98.44
N GLU A 172 -26.83 19.48 98.12
CA GLU A 172 -27.09 20.42 97.02
C GLU A 172 -26.87 19.80 95.63
N ILE A 173 -26.05 18.74 95.53
CA ILE A 173 -25.80 17.99 94.30
C ILE A 173 -26.00 16.50 94.55
N THR A 174 -25.08 15.84 95.26
CA THR A 174 -25.18 14.43 95.66
C THR A 174 -24.51 14.28 97.03
N GLY A 175 -24.87 13.25 97.80
CA GLY A 175 -24.27 13.02 99.12
C GLY A 175 -24.52 14.10 100.17
N SER A 176 -23.65 14.16 101.19
CA SER A 176 -23.74 15.07 102.33
C SER A 176 -22.84 16.30 102.18
N TYR A 177 -21.87 16.25 101.28
CA TYR A 177 -20.86 17.28 101.11
C TYR A 177 -20.63 17.61 99.62
N ASN A 178 -20.19 18.82 99.31
CA ASN A 178 -19.78 19.21 97.96
C ASN A 178 -18.75 20.35 98.02
N MET A 179 -17.99 20.52 96.94
CA MET A 179 -17.01 21.58 96.81
C MET A 179 -17.70 22.90 96.45
N LEU A 180 -17.47 23.97 97.22
CA LEU A 180 -17.85 25.33 96.83
C LEU A 180 -16.60 26.12 96.45
N MET A 181 -16.44 26.41 95.15
CA MET A 181 -15.29 27.16 94.62
C MET A 181 -15.59 28.67 94.64
N HIS A 182 -14.76 29.41 95.38
CA HIS A 182 -14.94 30.83 95.63
C HIS A 182 -14.38 31.73 94.52
N ALA A 183 -14.54 33.04 94.69
CA ALA A 183 -14.07 34.03 93.72
C ALA A 183 -12.54 34.09 93.61
N ASP A 184 -11.83 33.76 94.68
CA ASP A 184 -10.36 33.75 94.72
C ASP A 184 -9.75 32.38 94.42
N GLY A 185 -10.54 31.30 94.36
CA GLY A 185 -10.08 29.98 93.93
C GLY A 185 -10.03 29.90 92.40
N TYR A 186 -8.83 29.87 91.83
CA TYR A 186 -8.61 29.73 90.39
C TYR A 186 -8.30 28.30 89.99
N TYR A 187 -7.60 27.56 90.84
CA TYR A 187 -7.24 26.17 90.60
C TYR A 187 -7.75 25.31 91.74
N LEU A 188 -8.22 24.11 91.40
CA LEU A 188 -8.45 23.02 92.33
C LEU A 188 -7.69 21.82 91.79
N THR A 189 -6.60 21.45 92.46
CA THR A 189 -5.64 20.45 91.97
C THR A 189 -5.67 19.19 92.82
N GLN A 190 -5.37 18.05 92.20
CA GLN A 190 -5.09 16.78 92.88
C GLN A 190 -3.97 16.05 92.15
N GLN A 191 -3.01 15.54 92.91
CA GLN A 191 -2.01 14.60 92.40
C GLN A 191 -2.60 13.19 92.40
N LEU A 192 -2.54 12.49 91.27
CA LEU A 192 -2.99 11.09 91.19
C LEU A 192 -1.94 10.14 91.79
N ALA A 193 -2.42 8.97 92.25
CA ALA A 193 -1.53 7.93 92.76
C ALA A 193 -0.57 7.40 91.67
N SER A 194 0.55 6.83 92.09
CA SER A 194 1.58 6.36 91.16
C SER A 194 1.07 5.27 90.22
N GLY A 195 1.32 5.41 88.92
CA GLY A 195 1.08 4.39 87.90
C GLY A 195 -0.39 4.12 87.55
N VAL A 196 -1.33 4.94 88.03
CA VAL A 196 -2.77 4.71 87.82
C VAL A 196 -3.26 5.19 86.46
N MET A 197 -2.64 6.23 85.90
CA MET A 197 -2.85 6.65 84.51
C MET A 197 -1.81 5.95 83.61
N LYS A 198 -2.20 5.55 82.40
CA LYS A 198 -1.38 4.80 81.44
C LYS A 198 -1.14 5.61 80.16
N ASN A 199 0.01 5.41 79.51
CA ASN A 199 0.36 6.09 78.25
C ASN A 199 -0.60 5.70 77.13
N PHE A 200 -0.86 6.62 76.20
CA PHE A 200 -1.71 6.41 75.02
C PHE A 200 -3.07 5.75 75.28
N THR A 201 -3.61 5.92 76.48
CA THR A 201 -4.84 5.27 76.91
C THR A 201 -6.00 6.27 76.83
N PRO A 202 -7.14 5.91 76.22
CA PRO A 202 -8.33 6.75 76.22
C PRO A 202 -8.98 6.79 77.62
N TYR A 203 -9.26 8.00 78.09
CA TYR A 203 -9.91 8.30 79.36
C TYR A 203 -11.15 9.17 79.17
N GLN A 204 -12.10 9.05 80.10
CA GLN A 204 -13.24 9.94 80.23
C GLN A 204 -13.24 10.59 81.62
N ILE A 205 -13.35 11.91 81.64
CA ILE A 205 -13.63 12.70 82.84
C ILE A 205 -15.10 13.11 82.85
N SER A 206 -15.75 12.97 84.00
CA SER A 206 -17.04 13.56 84.28
C SER A 206 -17.13 14.14 85.69
N PHE A 207 -17.90 15.22 85.87
CA PHE A 207 -18.27 15.73 87.19
C PHE A 207 -19.57 16.54 87.13
N LYS A 208 -20.26 16.68 88.26
CA LYS A 208 -21.46 17.51 88.39
C LYS A 208 -21.11 18.91 88.88
N TYR A 209 -21.82 19.90 88.36
CA TYR A 209 -21.61 21.29 88.75
C TYR A 209 -22.87 22.14 88.65
N LYS A 210 -22.95 23.23 89.42
CA LYS A 210 -24.00 24.26 89.31
C LYS A 210 -23.54 25.59 89.90
N ALA A 211 -24.18 26.68 89.49
CA ALA A 211 -24.05 27.94 90.22
C ALA A 211 -24.71 27.84 91.60
N ASN A 212 -24.10 28.44 92.62
CA ASN A 212 -24.63 28.40 93.97
C ASN A 212 -25.94 29.19 94.13
N ALA A 213 -26.11 30.30 93.40
CA ALA A 213 -27.33 31.10 93.36
C ALA A 213 -27.44 31.87 92.04
N ASP A 214 -28.63 32.40 91.73
CA ASP A 214 -28.95 33.00 90.43
C ASP A 214 -28.03 34.18 90.06
N GLY A 215 -27.77 35.09 91.00
CA GLY A 215 -26.82 36.21 90.81
C GLY A 215 -25.34 35.81 90.68
N GLN A 216 -25.01 34.53 90.95
CA GLN A 216 -23.65 34.02 91.07
C GLN A 216 -23.20 33.17 89.86
N LYS A 217 -24.06 33.05 88.83
CA LYS A 217 -23.81 32.33 87.57
C LYS A 217 -22.75 32.98 86.69
N GLY A 218 -22.17 32.21 85.77
CA GLY A 218 -21.41 32.70 84.62
C GLY A 218 -19.90 32.49 84.68
N THR A 219 -19.38 31.71 85.64
CA THR A 219 -17.97 31.35 85.65
C THR A 219 -17.67 30.32 84.56
N LYS A 220 -16.53 30.46 83.88
CA LYS A 220 -15.99 29.47 82.95
C LYS A 220 -14.92 28.62 83.61
N TYR A 221 -14.98 27.33 83.34
CA TYR A 221 -14.09 26.30 83.88
C TYR A 221 -13.59 25.39 82.77
N ARG A 222 -12.38 24.86 82.91
CA ARG A 222 -11.89 23.75 82.12
C ARG A 222 -11.22 22.72 83.01
N PHE A 223 -11.19 21.47 82.55
CA PHE A 223 -10.49 20.38 83.19
C PHE A 223 -9.18 20.13 82.44
N ASP A 224 -8.08 20.16 83.18
CA ASP A 224 -6.73 19.99 82.68
C ASP A 224 -6.09 18.76 83.34
N VAL A 225 -5.19 18.11 82.59
CA VAL A 225 -4.33 17.02 83.08
C VAL A 225 -2.91 17.32 82.64
N GLY A 226 -1.95 17.20 83.55
CA GLY A 226 -0.57 17.58 83.28
C GLY A 226 0.49 16.72 83.95
N SER A 227 1.72 16.87 83.45
CA SER A 227 2.91 16.23 83.98
C SER A 227 3.31 16.75 85.36
N GLU A 228 2.95 17.99 85.67
CA GLU A 228 3.26 18.71 86.90
C GLU A 228 2.02 19.53 87.30
N GLU A 229 1.97 19.97 88.54
CA GLU A 229 0.94 20.90 89.01
C GLU A 229 0.95 22.19 88.15
N PHE A 230 -0.24 22.63 87.77
CA PHE A 230 -0.58 23.74 86.90
C PHE A 230 -0.24 23.58 85.41
N LYS A 231 0.08 22.36 84.95
CA LYS A 231 0.27 22.04 83.53
C LYS A 231 -0.93 21.32 82.93
N SER A 232 -1.05 21.42 81.60
CA SER A 232 -2.16 20.89 80.80
C SER A 232 -1.66 20.16 79.55
N ASP A 233 -0.43 19.65 79.62
CA ASP A 233 0.30 19.04 78.52
C ASP A 233 -0.16 17.62 78.19
N TYR A 234 -0.91 16.95 79.08
CA TYR A 234 -1.55 15.67 78.78
C TYR A 234 -2.96 15.83 78.24
N PHE A 235 -3.73 16.75 78.81
CA PHE A 235 -5.06 17.08 78.32
C PHE A 235 -5.50 18.47 78.77
N LYS A 236 -6.25 19.15 77.91
CA LYS A 236 -6.84 20.47 78.16
C LYS A 236 -8.23 20.53 77.55
N SER A 237 -9.26 20.64 78.38
CA SER A 237 -10.62 20.77 77.87
C SER A 237 -10.92 22.18 77.36
N ALA A 238 -11.93 22.29 76.47
CA ALA A 238 -12.56 23.57 76.19
C ALA A 238 -13.30 24.12 77.43
N ASP A 239 -13.43 25.45 77.51
CA ASP A 239 -14.14 26.13 78.59
C ASP A 239 -15.64 25.77 78.60
N SER A 240 -16.16 25.46 79.79
CA SER A 240 -17.57 25.22 80.08
C SER A 240 -18.07 26.22 81.12
N ASN A 241 -19.31 26.71 80.98
CA ASN A 241 -19.84 27.77 81.85
C ASN A 241 -20.87 27.25 82.88
N SER A 242 -20.88 27.86 84.06
CA SER A 242 -21.92 27.68 85.08
C SER A 242 -23.12 28.61 84.83
N SER A 243 -23.93 28.26 83.84
CA SER A 243 -25.04 29.11 83.38
C SER A 243 -26.33 28.99 84.20
N THR A 244 -26.44 28.00 85.09
CA THR A 244 -27.68 27.67 85.81
C THR A 244 -27.43 27.27 87.27
N THR A 245 -28.47 27.41 88.11
CA THR A 245 -28.52 26.89 89.49
C THR A 245 -29.03 25.45 89.55
N SER A 246 -29.42 24.87 88.41
CA SER A 246 -29.69 23.44 88.27
C SER A 246 -28.38 22.65 88.16
N VAL A 247 -28.39 21.40 88.62
CA VAL A 247 -27.24 20.50 88.48
C VAL A 247 -27.01 20.17 87.00
N GLN A 248 -25.80 20.44 86.53
CA GLN A 248 -25.30 20.09 85.20
C GLN A 248 -24.22 19.01 85.32
N THR A 249 -23.95 18.31 84.22
CA THR A 249 -22.85 17.34 84.13
C THR A 249 -21.86 17.79 83.07
N PHE A 250 -20.57 17.81 83.43
CA PHE A 250 -19.45 17.96 82.50
C PHE A 250 -18.98 16.58 82.08
N THR A 251 -18.71 16.36 80.81
CA THR A 251 -18.12 15.10 80.29
C THR A 251 -17.17 15.39 79.14
N LYS A 252 -15.96 14.83 79.20
CA LYS A 252 -14.97 14.88 78.10
C LYS A 252 -14.15 13.60 78.03
N THR A 253 -13.72 13.27 76.81
CA THR A 253 -12.82 12.16 76.53
C THR A 253 -11.49 12.68 76.02
N PHE A 254 -10.41 11.96 76.30
CA PHE A 254 -9.06 12.30 75.85
C PHE A 254 -8.16 11.07 75.80
N ILE A 255 -7.02 11.18 75.12
CA ILE A 255 -5.98 10.15 75.07
C ILE A 255 -4.71 10.75 75.68
N THR A 256 -4.07 10.02 76.57
CA THR A 256 -2.82 10.45 77.20
C THR A 256 -1.63 10.42 76.22
N PRO A 257 -0.62 11.29 76.38
CA PRO A 257 0.59 11.25 75.55
C PRO A 257 1.49 10.03 75.80
N ALA A 258 2.60 9.99 75.05
CA ALA A 258 3.56 8.88 75.03
C ALA A 258 4.32 8.67 76.33
N ASP A 259 4.61 9.77 77.02
CA ASP A 259 5.51 9.82 78.16
C ASP A 259 4.78 10.53 79.31
N ILE A 260 3.83 9.82 79.95
CA ILE A 260 3.28 10.34 81.19
C ILE A 260 4.24 10.02 82.34
N VAL A 261 4.46 11.02 83.19
CA VAL A 261 5.17 10.82 84.45
C VAL A 261 4.36 9.89 85.37
N ASN A 262 5.07 9.20 86.27
CA ASN A 262 4.48 8.18 87.13
C ASN A 262 3.35 8.71 88.04
N GLN A 263 3.28 10.03 88.32
CA GLN A 263 2.24 10.66 89.15
C GLN A 263 1.76 11.97 88.54
N PRO A 264 0.76 11.92 87.62
CA PRO A 264 0.23 13.12 86.96
C PRO A 264 -0.71 13.93 87.89
N TYR A 265 -1.00 15.16 87.49
CA TYR A 265 -1.95 16.04 88.16
C TYR A 265 -3.25 16.20 87.36
N VAL A 266 -4.38 16.26 88.07
CA VAL A 266 -5.69 16.63 87.52
C VAL A 266 -6.18 17.92 88.15
N GLU A 267 -6.77 18.78 87.32
CA GLU A 267 -7.04 20.16 87.73
C GLU A 267 -8.34 20.68 87.16
N LEU A 268 -9.11 21.36 88.01
CA LEU A 268 -10.17 22.25 87.56
C LEU A 268 -9.66 23.68 87.59
N TYR A 269 -9.61 24.33 86.42
CA TYR A 269 -9.16 25.71 86.27
C TYR A 269 -10.31 26.64 85.92
N SER A 270 -10.53 27.68 86.74
CA SER A 270 -11.44 28.80 86.45
C SER A 270 -10.76 29.80 85.52
N THR A 271 -11.20 29.87 84.26
CA THR A 271 -10.64 30.79 83.25
C THR A 271 -11.20 32.21 83.33
N THR A 272 -12.26 32.41 84.12
CA THR A 272 -12.85 33.76 84.30
C THR A 272 -12.08 34.53 85.36
N ASN A 273 -11.62 35.73 85.01
CA ASN A 273 -10.92 36.64 85.92
C ASN A 273 -11.93 37.23 86.91
N LYS A 274 -12.04 36.64 88.10
CA LYS A 274 -12.93 37.05 89.18
C LYS A 274 -12.27 38.21 89.96
N GLY A 275 -12.17 39.38 89.33
CA GLY A 275 -11.57 40.57 89.95
C GLY A 275 -12.29 41.01 91.23
N SER A 276 -11.55 41.53 92.20
CA SER A 276 -12.07 42.04 93.47
C SER A 276 -13.08 43.17 93.24
N GLY A 277 -14.37 42.93 93.49
CA GLY A 277 -15.44 43.94 93.41
C GLY A 277 -16.66 43.59 92.55
N ALA A 278 -16.64 42.49 91.78
CA ALA A 278 -17.83 41.97 91.09
C ALA A 278 -18.69 41.10 92.03
N SER A 279 -20.01 41.01 91.77
CA SER A 279 -20.93 40.11 92.49
C SER A 279 -20.34 38.70 92.57
N GLN A 280 -20.12 38.18 93.79
CA GLN A 280 -19.38 36.93 94.02
C GLN A 280 -19.91 35.80 93.13
N LYS A 281 -19.06 35.26 92.25
CA LYS A 281 -19.37 34.10 91.42
C LYS A 281 -18.91 32.84 92.12
N LEU A 282 -19.87 32.04 92.57
CA LEU A 282 -19.67 30.85 93.40
C LEU A 282 -20.32 29.66 92.71
N ASP A 283 -19.55 28.59 92.55
CA ASP A 283 -20.00 27.37 91.88
C ASP A 283 -19.76 26.16 92.76
N ARG A 284 -20.73 25.26 92.75
CA ARG A 284 -20.67 23.98 93.45
C ARG A 284 -20.25 22.89 92.49
N PHE A 285 -19.35 22.03 92.95
CA PHE A 285 -18.87 20.87 92.22
C PHE A 285 -18.95 19.63 93.08
N ASP A 286 -19.23 18.51 92.43
CA ASP A 286 -19.39 17.22 93.08
C ASP A 286 -19.19 16.09 92.05
N GLU A 287 -19.00 14.87 92.53
CA GLU A 287 -18.97 13.64 91.73
C GLU A 287 -17.91 13.61 90.61
N PHE A 288 -16.66 13.97 90.92
CA PHE A 288 -15.55 13.82 89.97
C PHE A 288 -15.19 12.36 89.74
N ILE A 289 -15.25 11.94 88.48
CA ILE A 289 -15.00 10.58 88.01
C ILE A 289 -14.08 10.62 86.79
N LEU A 290 -12.90 10.01 86.88
CA LEU A 290 -11.96 9.81 85.78
C LEU A 290 -11.73 8.33 85.59
N VAL A 291 -12.10 7.79 84.42
CA VAL A 291 -12.00 6.35 84.12
C VAL A 291 -11.38 6.09 82.76
N ALA A 292 -10.69 4.95 82.62
CA ALA A 292 -10.22 4.48 81.32
C ALA A 292 -11.39 3.90 80.49
N ALA A 293 -11.25 3.88 79.17
CA ALA A 293 -12.19 3.15 78.30
C ALA A 293 -12.16 1.63 78.57
N ASN A 294 -13.28 0.96 78.32
CA ASN A 294 -13.39 -0.49 78.35
C ASN A 294 -12.44 -1.07 77.30
N GLY A 295 -11.50 -1.94 77.71
CA GLY A 295 -10.55 -2.59 76.79
C GLY A 295 -9.51 -1.66 76.16
N GLY A 296 -9.06 -0.63 76.89
CA GLY A 296 -8.10 0.41 76.46
C GLY A 296 -7.12 0.05 75.33
N GLY A 297 -7.08 0.92 74.31
CA GLY A 297 -6.42 0.77 73.01
C GLY A 297 -5.13 -0.06 73.02
N ILE A 298 -5.23 -1.26 72.46
CA ILE A 298 -4.14 -2.21 72.31
C ILE A 298 -3.34 -1.77 71.08
N GLY A 299 -2.08 -1.36 71.23
CA GLY A 299 -1.18 -1.19 70.09
C GLY A 299 -0.88 -2.52 69.40
N ILE A 300 0.22 -2.60 68.64
CA ILE A 300 0.56 -3.81 67.88
C ILE A 300 0.83 -4.99 68.84
N THR A 301 0.19 -6.13 68.59
CA THR A 301 0.43 -7.42 69.27
C THR A 301 0.90 -8.48 68.26
N GLY A 302 1.41 -9.61 68.75
CA GLY A 302 1.84 -10.74 67.88
C GLY A 302 3.22 -10.56 67.22
N ALA A 303 3.98 -9.53 67.59
CA ALA A 303 5.34 -9.26 67.12
C ALA A 303 6.24 -8.76 68.26
N THR A 304 7.57 -8.83 68.09
CA THR A 304 8.55 -8.36 69.10
C THR A 304 9.22 -7.04 68.73
N GLY A 305 9.13 -6.60 67.48
CA GLY A 305 9.62 -5.29 67.04
C GLY A 305 8.94 -4.82 65.76
N ALA A 306 9.00 -3.51 65.46
CA ALA A 306 8.45 -2.95 64.23
C ALA A 306 9.25 -1.74 63.71
N SER A 307 9.16 -1.49 62.41
CA SER A 307 9.65 -0.29 61.72
C SER A 307 8.55 0.30 60.86
N PHE A 308 8.42 1.64 60.83
CA PHE A 308 7.32 2.33 60.15
C PHE A 308 7.82 3.50 59.29
N LEU A 309 7.25 3.61 58.09
CA LEU A 309 7.44 4.75 57.18
C LEU A 309 6.09 5.26 56.69
N SER A 310 5.79 6.52 57.00
CA SER A 310 4.60 7.20 56.51
C SER A 310 4.84 7.80 55.11
N GLY A 311 3.81 7.82 54.28
CA GLY A 311 3.80 8.48 52.97
C GLY A 311 4.45 7.69 51.83
N SER A 312 4.94 6.47 52.06
CA SER A 312 5.54 5.63 51.02
C SER A 312 5.17 4.17 51.18
N ALA A 313 4.88 3.52 50.05
CA ALA A 313 4.46 2.13 49.96
C ALA A 313 5.54 1.32 49.23
N TYR A 314 6.26 0.47 49.97
CA TYR A 314 7.32 -0.37 49.44
C TYR A 314 7.07 -1.85 49.75
N ALA A 315 6.95 -2.67 48.71
CA ALA A 315 7.02 -4.12 48.85
C ALA A 315 8.44 -4.55 49.27
N PRO A 316 8.60 -5.74 49.88
CA PRO A 316 9.92 -6.36 50.07
C PRO A 316 10.62 -6.54 48.72
N GLU A 317 11.95 -6.46 48.72
CA GLU A 317 12.76 -6.74 47.52
C GLU A 317 12.64 -8.22 47.13
N GLY A 318 12.29 -8.50 45.88
CA GLY A 318 12.07 -9.85 45.37
C GLY A 318 10.65 -10.41 45.60
N ALA A 319 9.67 -9.56 45.86
CA ALA A 319 8.29 -9.98 46.13
C ALA A 319 7.51 -10.49 44.91
N PHE A 320 7.99 -10.21 43.70
CA PHE A 320 7.32 -10.57 42.44
C PHE A 320 7.77 -11.92 41.84
N GLY A 321 8.70 -12.64 42.48
CA GLY A 321 9.49 -13.69 41.85
C GLY A 321 8.86 -15.08 41.61
N ALA A 322 7.55 -15.32 41.81
CA ALA A 322 7.01 -16.69 41.68
C ALA A 322 5.58 -16.88 41.16
N ALA A 323 4.71 -15.86 41.15
CA ALA A 323 3.35 -16.01 40.61
C ALA A 323 2.72 -14.63 40.40
N THR A 324 2.66 -14.16 39.15
CA THR A 324 1.85 -12.98 38.79
C THR A 324 1.11 -13.26 37.50
N SER A 325 -0.12 -12.74 37.35
CA SER A 325 -0.90 -12.78 36.10
C SER A 325 -0.35 -11.85 35.01
N TYR A 326 0.63 -11.01 35.36
CA TYR A 326 1.30 -10.11 34.41
C TYR A 326 2.09 -10.92 33.40
N SER A 327 1.85 -10.61 32.14
CA SER A 327 2.51 -11.22 31.00
C SER A 327 2.66 -10.17 29.89
N LEU A 328 3.36 -10.53 28.82
CA LEU A 328 3.35 -9.72 27.60
C LEU A 328 1.95 -9.50 27.02
N ALA A 329 1.06 -10.48 27.17
CA ALA A 329 -0.31 -10.41 26.66
C ALA A 329 -1.24 -9.59 27.57
N SER A 330 -0.89 -9.44 28.85
CA SER A 330 -1.65 -8.68 29.82
C SER A 330 -0.71 -7.92 30.76
N PRO A 331 -0.04 -6.87 30.26
CA PRO A 331 0.91 -6.10 31.06
C PRO A 331 0.18 -5.15 32.01
N TYR A 332 0.84 -4.78 33.10
CA TYR A 332 0.35 -3.76 34.03
C TYR A 332 0.85 -2.37 33.63
N SER A 333 -0.05 -1.44 33.35
CA SER A 333 0.31 -0.04 33.08
C SER A 333 0.82 0.65 34.35
N THR A 334 2.11 1.01 34.36
CA THR A 334 2.75 1.59 35.54
C THR A 334 2.59 3.10 35.59
N SER A 335 2.71 3.69 36.78
CA SER A 335 2.83 5.14 36.98
C SER A 335 4.30 5.59 37.08
N LEU A 336 5.23 4.85 36.47
CA LEU A 336 6.67 5.09 36.61
C LEU A 336 7.19 6.23 35.71
N VAL A 337 6.45 6.58 34.66
CA VAL A 337 6.81 7.68 33.76
C VAL A 337 6.19 8.98 34.24
N THR A 338 7.02 9.99 34.49
CA THR A 338 6.54 11.36 34.78
C THR A 338 6.49 12.20 33.50
N ASN A 339 5.37 12.88 33.26
CA ASN A 339 5.16 13.78 32.11
C ASN A 339 5.50 13.14 30.75
N GLY A 340 5.08 11.89 30.53
CA GLY A 340 5.36 11.17 29.29
C GLY A 340 4.69 11.73 28.03
N THR A 341 3.63 12.55 28.18
CA THR A 341 2.93 13.20 27.05
C THR A 341 3.41 14.62 26.76
N PHE A 342 4.24 15.20 27.64
CA PHE A 342 4.81 16.55 27.49
C PHE A 342 3.86 17.73 27.22
N ASP A 343 2.53 17.52 27.27
CA ASP A 343 1.51 18.55 27.01
C ASP A 343 1.65 19.79 27.88
N LEU A 344 2.09 19.61 29.12
CA LEU A 344 2.24 20.69 30.10
C LEU A 344 3.68 21.25 30.15
N ASN A 345 4.68 20.37 30.20
CA ASN A 345 6.11 20.71 30.33
C ASN A 345 6.99 19.45 30.25
N LYS A 346 8.31 19.65 30.28
CA LYS A 346 9.33 18.58 30.29
C LYS A 346 9.84 18.16 31.68
N ASN A 347 9.18 18.57 32.78
CA ASN A 347 9.71 18.30 34.12
C ASN A 347 9.78 16.80 34.39
N GLY A 348 10.81 16.35 35.10
CA GLY A 348 11.08 14.92 35.32
C GLY A 348 11.96 14.26 34.26
N TRP A 349 12.33 14.98 33.20
CA TRP A 349 13.21 14.49 32.15
C TRP A 349 14.58 15.18 32.16
N ASN A 350 15.63 14.40 31.91
CA ASN A 350 17.01 14.84 31.81
C ASN A 350 17.48 14.84 30.35
N SER A 351 18.47 15.67 30.04
CA SER A 351 19.11 15.70 28.73
C SER A 351 20.58 16.10 28.85
N ASN A 352 21.46 15.42 28.13
CA ASN A 352 22.90 15.73 28.06
C ASN A 352 23.38 16.05 26.64
N THR A 353 22.47 16.37 25.72
CA THR A 353 22.78 16.66 24.31
C THR A 353 23.49 18.00 24.09
N GLY A 354 23.46 18.89 25.08
CA GLY A 354 23.93 20.27 24.91
C GLY A 354 23.09 21.09 23.94
N ALA A 355 21.87 20.65 23.59
CA ALA A 355 21.00 21.32 22.65
C ALA A 355 20.67 22.76 23.09
N THR A 356 20.78 23.70 22.15
CA THR A 356 20.46 25.12 22.38
C THR A 356 18.98 25.30 22.71
N ASN A 357 18.11 24.51 22.08
CA ASN A 357 16.69 24.44 22.43
C ASN A 357 16.37 23.06 23.01
N ASN A 358 15.92 23.05 24.25
CA ASN A 358 15.61 21.88 25.07
C ASN A 358 14.31 22.19 25.84
N ASN A 359 13.19 22.24 25.12
CA ASN A 359 11.87 22.58 25.65
C ASN A 359 10.78 21.83 24.85
N THR A 360 9.50 22.09 25.14
CA THR A 360 8.39 21.51 24.38
C THR A 360 8.12 22.27 23.07
N ALA A 361 7.56 21.57 22.07
CA ALA A 361 7.16 22.11 20.76
C ALA A 361 5.90 21.40 20.24
N ASN A 362 5.29 21.91 19.17
CA ASN A 362 4.02 21.39 18.59
C ASN A 362 3.98 21.42 17.05
N ASN A 363 5.13 21.55 16.40
CA ASN A 363 5.28 21.72 14.96
C ASN A 363 5.63 20.41 14.22
N GLN A 364 5.36 19.26 14.83
CA GLN A 364 5.55 17.93 14.25
C GLN A 364 4.25 17.13 14.34
N THR A 365 3.95 16.34 13.32
CA THR A 365 2.72 15.54 13.20
C THR A 365 3.07 14.07 12.89
N GLY A 366 2.17 13.13 13.20
CA GLY A 366 2.43 11.69 13.08
C GLY A 366 1.96 10.98 14.35
N ALA A 367 2.82 10.15 14.95
CA ALA A 367 2.54 9.49 16.24
C ALA A 367 2.59 10.44 17.46
N PHE A 368 3.01 11.69 17.28
CA PHE A 368 2.96 12.71 18.32
C PHE A 368 1.56 13.29 18.48
N THR A 369 1.18 13.60 19.70
CA THR A 369 -0.13 14.16 20.04
C THR A 369 0.05 15.30 21.02
N GLY A 370 -0.39 16.51 20.65
CA GLY A 370 -0.23 17.69 21.51
C GLY A 370 1.21 18.25 21.46
N ASN A 371 1.78 18.58 22.62
CA ASN A 371 3.15 19.07 22.69
C ASN A 371 4.13 17.91 22.88
N PHE A 372 5.27 17.92 22.19
CA PHE A 372 6.34 16.93 22.36
C PHE A 372 7.60 17.57 22.96
N TYR A 373 8.50 16.76 23.52
CA TYR A 373 9.78 17.24 24.05
C TYR A 373 10.86 17.18 22.96
N GLN A 374 11.51 18.32 22.67
CA GLN A 374 12.55 18.41 21.64
C GLN A 374 13.92 18.79 22.18
N ASN A 375 14.95 18.32 21.48
CA ASN A 375 16.31 18.84 21.51
C ASN A 375 16.73 19.28 20.10
N TRP A 376 17.07 20.56 19.93
CA TRP A 376 17.49 21.16 18.65
C TRP A 376 18.78 21.97 18.79
N ASN A 377 19.63 21.90 17.76
CA ASN A 377 20.82 22.74 17.62
C ASN A 377 21.07 23.13 16.14
N SER A 378 21.91 24.14 15.90
CA SER A 378 22.28 24.58 14.54
C SER A 378 23.21 23.61 13.81
N SER A 379 23.79 22.64 14.52
CA SER A 379 24.66 21.59 13.98
C SER A 379 24.32 20.25 14.64
N ALA A 380 24.65 19.15 13.97
CA ALA A 380 24.43 17.81 14.50
C ALA A 380 25.17 17.61 15.84
N PHE A 381 24.59 16.82 16.75
CA PHE A 381 25.09 16.68 18.11
C PHE A 381 24.98 15.23 18.61
N THR A 382 25.61 14.90 19.72
CA THR A 382 25.46 13.60 20.39
C THR A 382 24.78 13.77 21.75
N GLY A 383 24.14 12.72 22.25
CA GLY A 383 23.60 12.67 23.61
C GLY A 383 22.21 12.06 23.66
N LYS A 384 21.60 12.11 24.86
CA LYS A 384 20.34 11.44 25.18
C LYS A 384 19.36 12.32 25.93
N MET A 385 18.07 12.03 25.78
CA MET A 385 16.93 12.54 26.53
C MET A 385 16.31 11.38 27.30
N TYR A 386 16.18 11.47 28.62
CA TYR A 386 15.91 10.27 29.42
C TYR A 386 15.28 10.53 30.80
N GLN A 387 14.69 9.48 31.35
CA GLN A 387 14.27 9.39 32.75
C GLN A 387 14.86 8.11 33.36
N SER A 388 15.08 8.13 34.68
CA SER A 388 15.57 6.97 35.43
C SER A 388 14.60 6.68 36.57
N VAL A 389 14.30 5.41 36.79
CA VAL A 389 13.48 4.93 37.90
C VAL A 389 14.24 3.83 38.67
N GLU A 390 14.07 3.82 39.98
CA GLU A 390 14.72 2.90 40.89
C GLU A 390 13.70 2.28 41.85
N ASN A 391 14.10 1.22 42.54
CA ASN A 391 13.27 0.49 43.50
C ASN A 391 12.03 -0.08 42.80
N ILE A 392 12.20 -0.63 41.60
CA ILE A 392 11.12 -1.23 40.81
C ILE A 392 11.26 -2.76 40.81
N PRO A 393 10.16 -3.52 40.65
CA PRO A 393 10.24 -4.98 40.52
C PRO A 393 11.24 -5.43 39.45
N ASN A 394 11.94 -6.53 39.71
CA ASN A 394 12.69 -7.21 38.65
C ASN A 394 11.72 -7.93 37.69
N GLY A 395 12.13 -8.07 36.44
CA GLY A 395 11.33 -8.69 35.37
C GLY A 395 11.27 -7.81 34.12
N THR A 396 10.44 -8.21 33.17
CA THR A 396 10.33 -7.53 31.89
C THR A 396 9.47 -6.28 31.98
N TYR A 397 10.01 -5.20 31.43
CA TYR A 397 9.31 -3.96 31.17
C TYR A 397 9.18 -3.72 29.68
N LYS A 398 8.04 -3.16 29.30
CA LYS A 398 7.73 -2.66 27.97
C LYS A 398 7.71 -1.13 28.01
N LEU A 399 8.69 -0.51 27.37
CA LEU A 399 8.71 0.91 27.05
C LEU A 399 7.91 1.13 25.77
N ASN A 400 6.90 1.98 25.82
CA ASN A 400 6.31 2.58 24.62
C ASN A 400 6.80 4.02 24.56
N ILE A 401 7.29 4.46 23.40
CA ILE A 401 7.85 5.79 23.20
C ILE A 401 7.68 6.21 21.75
N CYS A 402 7.13 7.39 21.51
CA CYS A 402 7.18 7.97 20.18
C CYS A 402 8.47 8.77 20.05
N ALA A 403 9.17 8.64 18.91
CA ALA A 403 10.41 9.35 18.67
C ALA A 403 10.49 9.86 17.22
N PHE A 404 11.27 10.94 17.06
CA PHE A 404 11.57 11.59 15.78
C PHE A 404 13.03 12.04 15.75
N VAL A 405 13.65 11.98 14.57
CA VAL A 405 14.90 12.65 14.21
C VAL A 405 14.73 13.30 12.85
N ASN A 406 15.38 14.43 12.58
CA ASN A 406 15.23 15.08 11.27
C ASN A 406 16.13 14.49 10.17
N VAL A 407 17.11 13.67 10.54
CA VAL A 407 17.99 12.92 9.63
C VAL A 407 18.21 11.54 10.23
N VAL A 408 17.94 10.47 9.46
CA VAL A 408 18.14 9.08 9.91
C VAL A 408 19.60 8.67 9.73
N ASP A 409 20.17 8.05 10.76
CA ASP A 409 21.52 7.49 10.72
C ASP A 409 21.51 6.02 10.25
N ALA A 410 22.05 5.78 9.05
CA ALA A 410 22.22 4.43 8.49
C ALA A 410 23.20 3.56 9.30
N GLU A 411 24.11 4.17 10.07
CA GLU A 411 25.08 3.47 10.94
C GLU A 411 24.50 3.09 12.32
N LYS A 412 23.19 3.29 12.52
CA LYS A 412 22.46 2.86 13.72
C LYS A 412 22.91 3.57 15.00
N GLY A 413 23.30 4.84 14.90
CA GLY A 413 23.65 5.66 16.06
C GLY A 413 22.46 6.31 16.76
N GLN A 414 21.23 6.17 16.25
CA GLN A 414 20.02 6.76 16.83
C GLN A 414 19.07 5.66 17.30
N TYR A 415 18.65 5.71 18.57
CA TYR A 415 17.81 4.66 19.13
C TYR A 415 17.04 5.10 20.36
N VAL A 416 15.81 4.62 20.50
CA VAL A 416 15.12 4.57 21.78
C VAL A 416 15.67 3.40 22.59
N TYR A 417 15.74 3.53 23.90
CA TYR A 417 16.36 2.51 24.76
C TYR A 417 15.67 2.40 26.11
N ALA A 418 15.87 1.22 26.71
CA ALA A 418 15.47 0.87 28.05
C ALA A 418 16.58 -0.03 28.64
N ASN A 419 17.41 0.51 29.53
CA ASN A 419 18.72 -0.02 29.91
C ASN A 419 19.58 -0.32 28.67
N ASP A 420 20.14 -1.51 28.57
CA ASP A 420 21.03 -1.91 27.47
C ASP A 420 20.25 -2.24 26.18
N ASN A 421 18.94 -2.47 26.29
CA ASN A 421 18.08 -2.83 25.18
C ASN A 421 17.65 -1.58 24.40
N LYS A 422 17.59 -1.70 23.08
CA LYS A 422 17.30 -0.56 22.19
C LYS A 422 16.49 -0.96 20.97
N SER A 423 15.73 0.02 20.45
CA SER A 423 15.15 0.00 19.12
C SER A 423 15.66 1.20 18.35
N TYR A 424 16.25 0.94 17.20
CA TYR A 424 16.82 1.99 16.36
C TYR A 424 15.75 2.86 15.72
N VAL A 425 16.02 4.15 15.59
CA VAL A 425 15.15 5.11 14.90
C VAL A 425 15.49 5.08 13.41
N TYR A 426 14.49 4.85 12.57
CA TYR A 426 14.69 4.62 11.12
C TYR A 426 13.82 5.51 10.22
N THR A 427 13.15 6.51 10.80
CA THR A 427 12.25 7.42 10.06
C THR A 427 12.40 8.85 10.55
N THR A 428 12.20 9.78 9.61
CA THR A 428 12.12 11.22 9.87
C THR A 428 10.71 11.69 10.17
N THR A 429 9.73 10.80 10.31
CA THR A 429 8.39 11.12 10.78
C THR A 429 8.21 10.62 12.20
N PRO A 430 7.62 11.40 13.13
CA PRO A 430 7.26 10.93 14.46
C PRO A 430 6.56 9.57 14.44
N THR A 431 7.20 8.57 15.06
CA THR A 431 6.80 7.15 14.99
C THR A 431 6.82 6.52 16.37
N ALA A 432 5.89 5.61 16.64
CA ALA A 432 5.84 4.84 17.88
C ALA A 432 6.85 3.68 17.85
N TYR A 433 7.59 3.52 18.95
CA TYR A 433 8.55 2.45 19.16
C TYR A 433 8.22 1.72 20.46
N THR A 434 8.55 0.43 20.48
CA THR A 434 8.47 -0.39 21.69
C THR A 434 9.83 -1.01 22.00
N VAL A 435 10.29 -0.88 23.24
CA VAL A 435 11.51 -1.54 23.73
C VAL A 435 11.13 -2.43 24.91
N TYR A 436 11.44 -3.71 24.79
CA TYR A 436 11.35 -4.64 25.92
C TYR A 436 12.72 -4.73 26.59
N THR A 437 12.74 -4.71 27.91
CA THR A 437 13.97 -4.84 28.68
C THR A 437 13.71 -5.63 29.95
N ASN A 438 14.67 -6.47 30.33
CA ASN A 438 14.61 -7.21 31.58
C ASN A 438 15.37 -6.44 32.66
N VAL A 439 14.66 -6.03 33.72
CA VAL A 439 15.23 -5.34 34.87
C VAL A 439 15.69 -6.38 35.88
N THR A 440 16.99 -6.38 36.19
CA THR A 440 17.62 -7.35 37.12
C THR A 440 18.21 -6.70 38.37
N LYS A 441 18.29 -5.37 38.39
CA LYS A 441 18.92 -4.58 39.46
C LYS A 441 17.94 -3.59 40.12
N GLY A 442 16.64 -3.78 39.91
CA GLY A 442 15.59 -2.89 40.41
C GLY A 442 15.68 -1.45 39.90
N SER A 443 16.36 -1.21 38.79
CA SER A 443 16.57 0.11 38.18
C SER A 443 16.39 0.07 36.66
N LEU A 444 15.79 1.13 36.12
CA LEU A 444 15.55 1.27 34.69
C LEU A 444 15.82 2.71 34.25
N GLU A 445 16.74 2.89 33.29
CA GLU A 445 16.90 4.13 32.53
C GLU A 445 16.29 3.95 31.14
N TYR A 446 15.56 4.93 30.63
CA TYR A 446 14.93 4.85 29.32
C TYR A 446 14.82 6.21 28.65
N GLY A 447 14.77 6.20 27.32
CA GLY A 447 14.63 7.44 26.55
C GLY A 447 15.09 7.30 25.10
N LEU A 448 15.53 8.41 24.52
CA LEU A 448 16.06 8.49 23.16
C LEU A 448 17.53 8.93 23.20
N ASN A 449 18.39 8.24 22.46
CA ASN A 449 19.82 8.51 22.38
C ASN A 449 20.27 8.64 20.92
N GLN A 450 21.19 9.57 20.69
CA GLN A 450 21.96 9.71 19.46
C GLN A 450 23.46 9.65 19.80
N SER A 451 24.11 8.52 19.49
CA SER A 451 25.54 8.30 19.75
C SER A 451 26.47 8.86 18.65
N THR A 452 25.93 9.17 17.48
CA THR A 452 26.64 9.74 16.31
C THR A 452 26.05 11.11 15.97
N ALA A 453 26.89 12.10 15.66
CA ALA A 453 26.40 13.44 15.33
C ALA A 453 25.84 13.50 13.90
N VAL A 454 24.62 12.99 13.70
CA VAL A 454 23.93 12.94 12.39
C VAL A 454 22.75 13.90 12.32
N ALA A 455 21.78 13.78 13.23
CA ALA A 455 20.65 14.71 13.30
C ALA A 455 21.00 15.95 14.15
N ASN A 456 20.50 17.11 13.74
CA ASN A 456 20.55 18.33 14.54
C ASN A 456 19.20 18.65 15.21
N TRP A 457 18.22 17.76 15.08
CA TRP A 457 16.93 17.85 15.74
C TRP A 457 16.39 16.45 16.06
N MET A 458 16.01 16.23 17.33
CA MET A 458 15.37 15.01 17.80
C MET A 458 14.25 15.33 18.79
N GLY A 459 13.25 14.45 18.90
CA GLY A 459 12.14 14.65 19.84
C GLY A 459 11.51 13.34 20.29
N ILE A 460 10.84 13.39 21.45
CA ILE A 460 10.08 12.28 22.03
C ILE A 460 8.70 12.73 22.50
N ASP A 461 7.75 11.79 22.48
CA ASP A 461 6.38 11.98 22.97
C ASP A 461 5.76 10.64 23.40
N ASN A 462 4.60 10.67 24.05
CA ASN A 462 3.77 9.51 24.38
C ASN A 462 4.54 8.37 25.06
N VAL A 463 5.38 8.72 26.03
CA VAL A 463 6.20 7.76 26.76
C VAL A 463 5.39 7.07 27.86
N SER A 464 5.37 5.74 27.86
CA SER A 464 4.78 4.92 28.92
C SER A 464 5.63 3.68 29.22
N LEU A 465 5.50 3.17 30.45
CA LEU A 465 6.12 1.94 30.89
C LEU A 465 5.06 0.98 31.42
N GLU A 466 5.14 -0.26 30.97
CA GLU A 466 4.26 -1.35 31.40
C GLU A 466 5.12 -2.50 31.95
N TYR A 467 4.67 -3.15 33.02
CA TYR A 467 5.33 -4.32 33.59
C TYR A 467 4.70 -5.60 33.04
N CYS A 468 5.51 -6.46 32.45
CA CYS A 468 5.09 -7.66 31.74
C CYS A 468 5.30 -8.95 32.56
N GLY A 469 5.71 -8.85 33.83
CA GLY A 469 5.99 -10.00 34.67
C GLY A 469 7.46 -10.46 34.63
N PRO A 470 7.78 -11.61 35.24
CA PRO A 470 9.16 -12.07 35.45
C PRO A 470 9.80 -12.76 34.23
N ASP A 471 9.03 -13.06 33.18
CA ASP A 471 9.52 -13.76 31.99
C ASP A 471 10.48 -12.90 31.16
N ASP A 472 11.51 -13.53 30.58
CA ASP A 472 12.49 -12.88 29.69
C ASP A 472 11.95 -12.85 28.25
N VAL A 473 12.10 -11.72 27.54
CA VAL A 473 11.37 -11.47 26.30
C VAL A 473 12.29 -11.14 25.15
N THR A 474 12.24 -11.96 24.11
CA THR A 474 13.01 -11.76 22.88
C THR A 474 12.14 -11.57 21.62
N THR A 475 10.87 -12.02 21.57
CA THR A 475 10.10 -12.11 20.31
C THR A 475 9.01 -11.05 20.07
N ALA A 476 8.32 -10.56 21.10
CA ALA A 476 7.07 -9.79 20.93
C ALA A 476 7.23 -8.44 20.21
N GLY A 477 8.32 -7.71 20.44
CA GLY A 477 8.58 -6.43 19.76
C GLY A 477 8.89 -6.60 18.27
N PHE A 478 9.58 -7.68 17.92
CA PHE A 478 9.84 -8.04 16.52
C PHE A 478 8.55 -8.46 15.80
N GLU A 479 7.70 -9.26 16.44
CA GLU A 479 6.44 -9.72 15.83
C GLU A 479 5.50 -8.58 15.43
N ALA A 480 5.43 -7.51 16.23
CA ALA A 480 4.62 -6.33 15.91
C ALA A 480 5.11 -5.58 14.66
N ILE A 481 6.41 -5.29 14.59
CA ILE A 481 7.03 -4.62 13.42
C ILE A 481 6.92 -5.51 12.18
N TYR A 482 7.24 -6.79 12.33
CA TYR A 482 7.12 -7.78 11.27
C TYR A 482 5.70 -7.82 10.70
N GLY A 483 4.68 -7.89 11.56
CA GLY A 483 3.28 -7.89 11.17
C GLY A 483 2.88 -6.63 10.38
N ALA A 484 3.21 -5.44 10.90
CA ALA A 484 2.90 -4.17 10.23
C ALA A 484 3.55 -4.08 8.84
N THR A 485 4.84 -4.40 8.74
CA THR A 485 5.58 -4.34 7.47
C THR A 485 5.09 -5.37 6.46
N THR A 486 4.74 -6.59 6.90
CA THR A 486 4.14 -7.58 5.98
C THR A 486 2.82 -7.11 5.40
N ASN A 487 2.04 -6.27 6.12
CA ASN A 487 0.82 -5.68 5.60
C ASN A 487 1.12 -4.63 4.51
N HIS A 488 2.10 -3.74 4.71
CA HIS A 488 2.49 -2.76 3.68
C HIS A 488 2.96 -3.43 2.39
N LEU A 489 3.70 -4.54 2.50
CA LEU A 489 4.21 -5.27 1.35
C LEU A 489 3.11 -5.87 0.45
N VAL A 490 1.95 -6.17 1.03
CA VAL A 490 0.77 -6.72 0.32
C VAL A 490 -0.35 -5.69 0.12
N ASP A 491 -0.20 -4.47 0.62
CA ASP A 491 -1.20 -3.41 0.47
C ASP A 491 -1.25 -2.91 -0.98
N GLY A 492 -2.46 -2.92 -1.56
CA GLY A 492 -2.72 -2.43 -2.91
C GLY A 492 -2.38 -0.94 -3.11
N ASN A 493 -2.32 -0.14 -2.03
CA ASN A 493 -1.89 1.26 -2.10
C ASN A 493 -0.44 1.41 -2.60
N TYR A 494 0.41 0.40 -2.41
CA TYR A 494 1.81 0.39 -2.83
C TYR A 494 2.07 -0.49 -4.06
N ALA A 495 1.03 -0.88 -4.80
CA ALA A 495 1.13 -1.79 -5.95
C ALA A 495 2.11 -1.30 -7.03
N ASN A 496 2.26 0.02 -7.19
CA ASN A 496 3.15 0.64 -8.18
C ASN A 496 4.64 0.58 -7.79
N VAL A 497 4.96 0.42 -6.50
CA VAL A 497 6.35 0.35 -6.02
C VAL A 497 6.90 -1.05 -6.32
N THR A 498 7.70 -1.18 -7.37
CA THR A 498 8.09 -2.49 -7.94
C THR A 498 9.59 -2.75 -7.98
N GLY A 499 10.43 -1.74 -7.73
CA GLY A 499 11.89 -1.84 -7.87
C GLY A 499 12.64 -2.37 -6.65
N GLU A 500 13.85 -1.86 -6.49
CA GLU A 500 14.81 -2.28 -5.46
C GLU A 500 14.24 -2.07 -4.05
N GLU A 501 13.46 -1.02 -3.82
CA GLU A 501 12.87 -0.71 -2.52
C GLU A 501 11.93 -1.83 -2.04
N LYS A 502 11.12 -2.38 -2.95
CA LYS A 502 10.26 -3.56 -2.66
C LYS A 502 11.09 -4.82 -2.46
N THR A 503 12.13 -5.00 -3.28
CA THR A 503 13.03 -6.16 -3.19
C THR A 503 13.80 -6.17 -1.87
N ASN A 504 14.28 -5.01 -1.43
CA ASN A 504 14.99 -4.81 -0.17
C ASN A 504 14.07 -5.04 1.03
N LEU A 505 12.82 -4.55 0.97
CA LEU A 505 11.80 -4.85 1.98
C LEU A 505 11.51 -6.35 2.08
N GLN A 506 11.28 -7.00 0.93
CA GLN A 506 11.04 -8.45 0.86
C GLN A 506 12.23 -9.24 1.42
N THR A 507 13.45 -8.80 1.14
CA THR A 507 14.69 -9.40 1.65
C THR A 507 14.80 -9.25 3.16
N ALA A 508 14.54 -8.06 3.69
CA ALA A 508 14.57 -7.79 5.13
C ALA A 508 13.53 -8.63 5.88
N VAL A 509 12.31 -8.76 5.34
CA VAL A 509 11.24 -9.62 5.90
C VAL A 509 11.62 -11.09 5.86
N ASN A 510 12.28 -11.56 4.79
CA ASN A 510 12.66 -12.97 4.64
C ASN A 510 13.90 -13.36 5.48
N ALA A 511 14.63 -12.40 6.04
CA ALA A 511 15.78 -12.66 6.89
C ALA A 511 15.33 -13.29 8.21
N SER A 512 15.91 -14.45 8.56
CA SER A 512 15.67 -15.05 9.88
C SER A 512 16.53 -14.34 10.93
N PRO A 513 15.94 -13.66 11.94
CA PRO A 513 16.71 -13.07 13.01
C PRO A 513 17.40 -14.17 13.84
N ALA A 514 18.58 -13.87 14.38
CA ALA A 514 19.12 -14.69 15.46
C ALA A 514 18.18 -14.61 16.68
N GLU A 515 17.96 -15.73 17.37
CA GLU A 515 17.08 -15.82 18.55
C GLU A 515 17.73 -15.17 19.80
N THR A 516 18.21 -13.95 19.65
CA THR A 516 18.86 -13.13 20.68
C THR A 516 18.29 -11.71 20.61
N ILE A 517 18.33 -10.98 21.72
CA ILE A 517 17.85 -9.58 21.78
C ILE A 517 18.52 -8.72 20.69
N ASP A 518 19.85 -8.79 20.56
CA ASP A 518 20.60 -8.06 19.52
C ASP A 518 20.21 -8.49 18.09
N GLY A 519 19.88 -9.77 17.89
CA GLY A 519 19.41 -10.33 16.62
C GLY A 519 18.06 -9.74 16.22
N TYR A 520 17.09 -9.74 17.14
CA TYR A 520 15.77 -9.14 16.92
C TYR A 520 15.85 -7.61 16.76
N THR A 521 16.67 -6.91 17.57
CA THR A 521 16.89 -5.46 17.43
C THR A 521 17.48 -5.10 16.06
N THR A 522 18.44 -5.89 15.57
CA THR A 522 19.03 -5.69 14.24
C THR A 522 18.01 -5.91 13.13
N ALA A 523 17.20 -6.98 13.24
CA ALA A 523 16.18 -7.30 12.26
C ALA A 523 15.06 -6.25 12.23
N SER A 524 14.59 -5.79 13.39
CA SER A 524 13.58 -4.72 13.50
C SER A 524 14.01 -3.44 12.80
N PHE A 525 15.28 -3.02 12.93
CA PHE A 525 15.79 -1.87 12.18
C PHE A 525 15.83 -2.12 10.68
N ASN A 526 16.37 -3.26 10.25
CA ASN A 526 16.49 -3.56 8.82
C ASN A 526 15.12 -3.61 8.14
N ILE A 527 14.13 -4.23 8.81
CA ILE A 527 12.73 -4.29 8.34
C ILE A 527 12.12 -2.88 8.34
N GLY A 528 12.15 -2.17 9.46
CA GLY A 528 11.55 -0.84 9.57
C GLY A 528 12.17 0.19 8.63
N TYR A 529 13.49 0.16 8.43
CA TYR A 529 14.19 1.03 7.49
C TYR A 529 13.82 0.71 6.04
N ALA A 530 13.81 -0.57 5.67
CA ALA A 530 13.40 -0.98 4.32
C ALA A 530 11.92 -0.65 4.06
N ASP A 531 11.05 -0.77 5.06
CA ASP A 531 9.63 -0.42 4.99
C ASP A 531 9.45 1.08 4.76
N TYR A 532 10.20 1.91 5.50
CA TYR A 532 10.22 3.36 5.30
C TYR A 532 10.65 3.75 3.87
N ILE A 533 11.72 3.14 3.35
CA ILE A 533 12.20 3.41 1.99
C ILE A 533 11.16 2.97 0.95
N PHE A 534 10.55 1.79 1.13
CA PHE A 534 9.47 1.30 0.27
C PHE A 534 8.26 2.23 0.26
N MET A 535 7.80 2.67 1.43
CA MET A 535 6.65 3.59 1.52
C MET A 535 6.97 4.97 0.93
N SER A 536 8.19 5.46 1.15
CA SER A 536 8.63 6.78 0.67
C SER A 536 8.84 6.83 -0.84
N ALA A 537 9.04 5.68 -1.50
CA ALA A 537 9.20 5.54 -2.95
C ALA A 537 7.88 5.68 -3.75
N LYS A 538 6.74 5.64 -3.06
CA LYS A 538 5.41 5.63 -3.71
C LYS A 538 5.17 6.83 -4.64
N PRO A 539 5.42 8.10 -4.24
CA PRO A 539 5.13 9.25 -5.09
C PRO A 539 5.84 9.21 -6.46
N GLU A 540 7.09 8.73 -6.49
CA GLU A 540 7.91 8.64 -7.69
C GLU A 540 7.41 7.54 -8.63
N TYR A 541 7.07 6.37 -8.09
CA TYR A 541 6.50 5.26 -8.85
C TYR A 541 5.10 5.56 -9.38
N ASP A 542 4.24 6.20 -8.57
CA ASP A 542 2.92 6.64 -9.01
C ASP A 542 3.02 7.61 -10.19
N ARG A 543 3.97 8.54 -10.13
CA ARG A 543 4.22 9.48 -11.23
C ARG A 543 4.68 8.75 -12.50
N TYR A 544 5.57 7.77 -12.38
CA TYR A 544 5.98 6.94 -13.52
C TYR A 544 4.80 6.19 -14.14
N VAL A 545 3.96 5.54 -13.32
CA VAL A 545 2.81 4.79 -13.81
C VAL A 545 1.78 5.69 -14.50
N ALA A 546 1.55 6.89 -13.97
CA ALA A 546 0.65 7.88 -14.59
C ALA A 546 1.15 8.31 -15.97
N GLU A 547 2.43 8.66 -16.10
CA GLU A 547 3.05 9.06 -17.38
C GLU A 547 3.07 7.89 -18.37
N LYS A 548 3.37 6.66 -17.90
CA LYS A 548 3.30 5.46 -18.74
C LYS A 548 1.90 5.21 -19.28
N ALA A 549 0.87 5.35 -18.43
CA ALA A 549 -0.51 5.19 -18.83
C ALA A 549 -0.95 6.26 -19.85
N ASN A 550 -0.42 7.49 -19.75
CA ASN A 550 -0.65 8.51 -20.76
C ASN A 550 -0.03 8.14 -22.11
N ALA A 551 1.23 7.72 -22.10
CA ALA A 551 1.91 7.25 -23.31
C ALA A 551 1.17 6.08 -23.97
N ASP A 552 0.67 5.11 -23.19
CA ASP A 552 -0.13 3.99 -23.69
C ASP A 552 -1.44 4.45 -24.37
N ARG A 553 -2.06 5.55 -23.90
CA ARG A 553 -3.25 6.15 -24.54
C ARG A 553 -2.92 6.83 -25.86
N ILE A 554 -1.73 7.41 -26.00
CA ILE A 554 -1.26 8.00 -27.27
C ILE A 554 -0.96 6.89 -28.27
N ALA A 555 -0.15 5.91 -27.86
CA ALA A 555 0.07 4.64 -28.55
C ALA A 555 0.81 3.65 -27.67
N THR A 556 0.32 2.41 -27.62
CA THR A 556 0.91 1.32 -26.82
C THR A 556 2.38 1.01 -27.16
N SER A 557 2.84 1.32 -28.38
CA SER A 557 4.24 1.15 -28.76
C SER A 557 5.19 2.07 -28.00
N ILE A 558 4.76 3.29 -27.63
CA ILE A 558 5.62 4.33 -27.02
C ILE A 558 6.22 3.85 -25.70
N ALA A 559 5.39 3.30 -24.81
CA ALA A 559 5.85 2.88 -23.49
C ALA A 559 6.37 1.44 -23.46
N SER A 560 6.06 0.62 -24.47
CA SER A 560 6.44 -0.80 -24.51
C SER A 560 7.93 -1.04 -24.76
N GLU A 561 8.62 -0.07 -25.35
CA GLU A 561 10.05 -0.14 -25.67
C GLU A 561 10.95 0.43 -24.56
N ILE A 562 10.35 1.09 -23.55
CA ILE A 562 11.09 1.78 -22.48
C ILE A 562 11.20 0.86 -21.26
N VAL A 563 12.44 0.64 -20.81
CA VAL A 563 12.75 -0.17 -19.63
C VAL A 563 12.17 0.51 -18.37
N ALA A 564 11.41 -0.25 -17.57
CA ALA A 564 10.83 0.22 -16.31
C ALA A 564 11.92 0.63 -15.29
N PRO A 565 11.65 1.62 -14.41
CA PRO A 565 12.63 2.07 -13.44
C PRO A 565 12.91 1.00 -12.38
N THR A 566 14.19 0.77 -12.10
CA THR A 566 14.62 -0.19 -11.07
C THR A 566 14.64 0.39 -9.66
N THR A 567 14.57 1.72 -9.51
CA THR A 567 14.52 2.44 -8.23
C THR A 567 13.65 3.68 -8.35
N ALA A 568 13.15 4.20 -7.23
CA ALA A 568 12.40 5.45 -7.16
C ALA A 568 13.19 6.64 -7.71
N ALA A 569 14.49 6.70 -7.40
CA ALA A 569 15.40 7.71 -7.93
C ALA A 569 15.56 7.62 -9.46
N GLY A 570 15.36 6.44 -10.04
CA GLY A 570 15.40 6.19 -11.49
C GLY A 570 14.14 6.63 -12.24
N CYS A 571 13.00 6.83 -11.55
CA CYS A 571 11.73 7.18 -12.17
C CYS A 571 11.82 8.47 -13.01
N ASP A 572 12.54 9.49 -12.54
CA ASP A 572 12.73 10.75 -13.26
C ASP A 572 13.37 10.56 -14.63
N ALA A 573 14.39 9.70 -14.73
CA ALA A 573 15.09 9.44 -15.97
C ALA A 573 14.19 8.73 -16.98
N VAL A 574 13.44 7.72 -16.51
CA VAL A 574 12.50 6.96 -17.35
C VAL A 574 11.33 7.82 -17.82
N ILE A 575 10.78 8.67 -16.94
CA ILE A 575 9.73 9.63 -17.32
C ILE A 575 10.24 10.59 -18.40
N ASN A 576 11.46 11.13 -18.26
CA ASN A 576 12.03 12.00 -19.28
C ASN A 576 12.16 11.28 -20.64
N SER A 577 12.52 9.99 -20.65
CA SER A 577 12.54 9.16 -21.87
C SER A 577 11.15 8.97 -22.48
N ILE A 578 10.12 8.73 -21.65
CA ILE A 578 8.73 8.65 -22.09
C ILE A 578 8.30 9.95 -22.77
N LEU A 579 8.53 11.10 -22.13
CA LEU A 579 8.13 12.42 -22.65
C LEU A 579 8.81 12.74 -24.00
N VAL A 580 10.07 12.33 -24.20
CA VAL A 580 10.77 12.47 -25.49
C VAL A 580 10.16 11.53 -26.54
N ALA A 581 9.82 10.30 -26.17
CA ALA A 581 9.18 9.34 -27.07
C ALA A 581 7.77 9.78 -27.49
N GLU A 582 6.97 10.33 -26.57
CA GLU A 582 5.68 10.94 -26.88
C GLU A 582 5.82 12.07 -27.91
N TYR A 583 6.80 12.96 -27.70
CA TYR A 583 7.09 14.03 -28.65
C TYR A 583 7.44 13.50 -30.04
N ASN A 584 8.35 12.53 -30.11
CA ASN A 584 8.76 11.94 -31.38
C ASN A 584 7.60 11.25 -32.09
N TYR A 585 6.73 10.56 -31.33
CA TYR A 585 5.58 9.86 -31.88
C TYR A 585 4.53 10.82 -32.44
N VAL A 586 4.15 11.85 -31.67
CA VAL A 586 3.12 12.82 -32.07
C VAL A 586 3.63 13.77 -33.16
N SER A 587 4.92 14.09 -33.15
CA SER A 587 5.54 14.98 -34.16
C SER A 587 5.85 14.26 -35.48
N ASN A 588 5.76 12.93 -35.53
CA ASN A 588 5.90 12.17 -36.76
C ASN A 588 4.65 12.31 -37.65
N THR A 589 4.83 12.90 -38.83
CA THR A 589 3.75 13.25 -39.78
C THR A 589 2.95 12.07 -40.32
N GLY A 590 3.38 10.82 -40.06
CA GLY A 590 2.65 9.60 -40.42
C GLY A 590 1.69 9.06 -39.36
N ASN A 591 1.82 9.49 -38.09
CA ASN A 591 1.02 8.95 -36.97
C ASN A 591 -0.24 9.76 -36.68
N PHE A 592 -0.17 11.08 -36.91
CA PHE A 592 -1.30 12.00 -36.84
C PHE A 592 -1.24 12.94 -38.05
N ASN A 593 -2.40 13.30 -38.61
CA ASN A 593 -2.47 14.24 -39.72
C ASN A 593 -2.05 15.64 -39.20
N ALA A 594 -0.97 16.19 -39.73
CA ALA A 594 -0.36 17.41 -39.19
C ALA A 594 -1.30 18.63 -39.28
N LYS A 595 -1.44 19.38 -38.17
CA LYS A 595 -1.88 20.79 -38.09
C LYS A 595 -3.19 21.17 -38.81
N GLN A 596 -4.04 20.22 -39.19
CA GLN A 596 -5.25 20.54 -39.96
C GLN A 596 -6.36 21.21 -39.13
N ALA A 597 -6.29 21.24 -37.80
CA ALA A 597 -7.26 21.98 -36.98
C ALA A 597 -7.31 23.48 -37.33
N ASP A 598 -6.18 24.11 -37.70
CA ASP A 598 -6.16 25.48 -38.21
C ASP A 598 -6.75 25.58 -39.64
N ALA A 599 -6.58 24.54 -40.47
CA ALA A 599 -7.13 24.46 -41.83
C ALA A 599 -8.65 24.20 -41.86
N TYR A 600 -9.23 23.66 -40.78
CA TYR A 600 -10.65 23.37 -40.62
C TYR A 600 -11.41 24.38 -39.74
N GLY A 601 -10.79 25.49 -39.34
CA GLY A 601 -11.43 26.49 -38.47
C GLY A 601 -11.64 26.05 -37.01
N LEU A 602 -11.01 24.95 -36.59
CA LEU A 602 -11.10 24.35 -35.24
C LEU A 602 -10.01 24.87 -34.30
N ALA A 603 -9.58 26.12 -34.46
CA ALA A 603 -8.48 26.68 -33.67
C ALA A 603 -8.82 26.63 -32.15
N ILE A 604 -8.06 25.84 -31.38
CA ILE A 604 -8.06 25.89 -29.90
C ILE A 604 -7.30 27.15 -29.48
N LYS A 605 -7.99 28.28 -29.60
CA LYS A 605 -7.52 29.62 -29.20
C LYS A 605 -8.58 30.25 -28.28
N ASP A 606 -8.22 31.33 -27.60
CA ASP A 606 -9.13 32.11 -26.75
C ASP A 606 -9.74 31.30 -25.59
N TRP A 607 -8.90 30.78 -24.70
CA TRP A 607 -9.32 30.12 -23.47
C TRP A 607 -9.94 31.13 -22.49
N THR A 608 -11.05 30.74 -21.86
CA THR A 608 -11.72 31.55 -20.84
C THR A 608 -11.02 31.34 -19.51
N PHE A 609 -10.59 32.42 -18.88
CA PHE A 609 -9.93 32.38 -17.57
C PHE A 609 -10.91 32.68 -16.44
N THR A 610 -10.91 31.86 -15.40
CA THR A 610 -11.59 32.09 -14.13
C THR A 610 -10.63 31.83 -12.97
N GLY A 611 -10.12 32.92 -12.38
CA GLY A 611 -9.22 32.87 -11.23
C GLY A 611 -9.92 33.30 -9.93
N THR A 612 -9.71 32.58 -8.84
CA THR A 612 -10.12 32.98 -7.48
C THR A 612 -8.91 33.07 -6.57
N TYR A 613 -8.80 34.17 -5.81
CA TYR A 613 -7.67 34.44 -4.92
C TYR A 613 -8.14 34.66 -3.48
N ASN A 614 -7.19 34.54 -2.55
CA ASN A 614 -7.42 34.81 -1.15
C ASN A 614 -8.06 36.22 -0.95
N GLY A 615 -9.25 36.26 -0.34
CA GLY A 615 -10.06 37.49 -0.20
C GLY A 615 -11.22 37.64 -1.20
N GLY A 616 -11.51 36.64 -2.03
CA GLY A 616 -12.69 36.61 -2.90
C GLY A 616 -12.62 37.52 -4.13
N THR A 617 -11.41 37.97 -4.49
CA THR A 617 -11.16 38.75 -5.71
C THR A 617 -11.10 37.83 -6.93
N THR A 618 -11.67 38.28 -8.05
CA THR A 618 -11.64 37.58 -9.35
C THR A 618 -10.76 38.35 -10.33
N ASP A 619 -9.97 37.65 -11.14
CA ASP A 619 -9.14 38.23 -12.22
C ASP A 619 -9.72 37.78 -13.57
N THR A 620 -9.68 38.66 -14.56
CA THR A 620 -10.23 38.46 -15.90
C THR A 620 -9.16 38.23 -16.96
N LYS A 621 -7.86 38.32 -16.60
CA LYS A 621 -6.76 38.13 -17.56
C LYS A 621 -5.55 37.42 -16.95
N GLY A 622 -5.34 36.17 -17.35
CA GLY A 622 -4.15 35.38 -17.00
C GLY A 622 -3.23 35.11 -18.18
N SER A 623 -2.50 36.11 -18.71
CA SER A 623 -1.59 35.95 -19.86
C SER A 623 -0.30 36.79 -19.72
N ASN A 624 0.85 36.25 -20.15
CA ASN A 624 2.17 36.88 -20.09
C ASN A 624 2.99 36.53 -21.34
N SER A 625 4.12 37.19 -21.57
CA SER A 625 4.98 36.98 -22.75
C SER A 625 6.48 37.07 -22.49
N ASN A 626 6.90 37.21 -21.23
CA ASN A 626 8.28 37.50 -20.88
C ASN A 626 9.21 36.28 -20.89
N GLU A 627 8.68 35.06 -20.73
CA GLU A 627 9.51 33.86 -20.53
C GLU A 627 9.04 32.64 -21.32
N HIS A 628 9.32 32.64 -22.61
CA HIS A 628 9.04 31.52 -23.50
C HIS A 628 10.26 30.57 -23.64
N TRP A 629 10.01 29.30 -23.96
CA TRP A 629 11.05 28.29 -24.14
C TRP A 629 11.98 28.57 -25.33
N SER A 630 11.48 29.22 -26.37
CA SER A 630 12.26 29.60 -27.57
C SER A 630 13.23 30.76 -27.34
N GLY A 631 13.13 31.46 -26.20
CA GLY A 631 13.85 32.72 -25.96
C GLY A 631 13.30 33.91 -26.74
N THR A 632 12.23 33.73 -27.53
CA THR A 632 11.50 34.82 -28.20
C THR A 632 10.29 35.25 -27.37
N THR A 633 9.79 36.47 -27.61
CA THR A 633 8.58 36.98 -26.95
C THR A 633 7.34 36.36 -27.60
N VAL A 634 6.63 35.49 -26.87
CA VAL A 634 5.40 34.81 -27.30
C VAL A 634 4.39 34.89 -26.16
N THR A 635 3.13 35.20 -26.44
CA THR A 635 2.06 35.25 -25.43
C THR A 635 1.66 33.83 -25.01
N TYR A 636 1.63 33.57 -23.71
CA TYR A 636 1.17 32.34 -23.07
C TYR A 636 0.22 32.66 -21.91
N TYR A 637 -0.53 31.66 -21.46
CA TYR A 637 -1.45 31.76 -20.33
C TYR A 637 -0.72 31.51 -18.99
N GLU A 638 -1.08 32.24 -17.94
CA GLU A 638 -0.53 32.10 -16.58
C GLU A 638 -1.53 32.52 -15.50
N GLN A 639 -1.36 32.08 -14.24
CA GLN A 639 -2.27 32.18 -13.08
C GLN A 639 -2.83 33.57 -12.70
N GLY A 640 -2.49 34.63 -13.43
CA GLY A 640 -2.92 36.01 -13.19
C GLY A 640 -2.04 36.75 -12.18
N THR A 641 -2.15 38.08 -12.17
CA THR A 641 -1.23 38.96 -11.40
C THR A 641 -1.41 38.80 -9.88
N ASN A 642 -2.63 38.50 -9.45
CA ASN A 642 -2.97 38.33 -8.03
C ASN A 642 -2.50 36.99 -7.46
N GLY A 643 -2.33 35.95 -8.30
CA GLY A 643 -1.87 34.64 -7.88
C GLY A 643 -0.42 34.66 -7.39
N TRP A 644 0.43 35.39 -8.12
CA TRP A 644 1.83 35.57 -7.74
C TRP A 644 1.98 36.23 -6.36
N THR A 645 1.18 37.24 -6.04
CA THR A 645 1.39 38.10 -4.86
C THR A 645 0.69 37.62 -3.58
N ASN A 646 -0.43 36.89 -3.69
CA ASN A 646 -1.33 36.66 -2.54
C ASN A 646 -1.32 35.24 -1.96
N GLY A 647 -0.82 34.23 -2.68
CA GLY A 647 -0.91 32.81 -2.24
C GLY A 647 -2.35 32.31 -2.15
N ASN A 648 -2.56 31.01 -1.95
CA ASN A 648 -3.87 30.34 -1.95
C ASN A 648 -4.73 30.78 -3.14
N TRP A 649 -4.24 30.51 -4.34
CA TRP A 649 -4.92 30.85 -5.59
C TRP A 649 -5.40 29.59 -6.32
N VAL A 650 -6.50 29.74 -7.06
CA VAL A 650 -7.02 28.75 -8.00
C VAL A 650 -7.21 29.44 -9.35
N ALA A 651 -6.70 28.84 -10.41
CA ALA A 651 -6.77 29.30 -11.78
C ALA A 651 -7.39 28.19 -12.64
N ASN A 652 -8.54 28.46 -13.24
CA ASN A 652 -9.16 27.58 -14.23
C ASN A 652 -9.11 28.26 -15.60
N TYR A 653 -8.70 27.49 -16.61
CA TYR A 653 -8.85 27.87 -18.01
C TYR A 653 -9.75 26.85 -18.65
N ASN A 654 -10.80 27.29 -19.34
CA ASN A 654 -11.69 26.38 -20.04
C ASN A 654 -11.89 26.78 -21.50
N LYS A 655 -12.08 25.77 -22.34
CA LYS A 655 -12.43 25.91 -23.74
C LYS A 655 -13.33 24.75 -24.15
N THR A 656 -14.50 25.05 -24.68
CA THR A 656 -15.39 24.05 -25.28
C THR A 656 -15.26 24.09 -26.78
N VAL A 657 -15.09 22.92 -27.41
CA VAL A 657 -15.08 22.75 -28.86
C VAL A 657 -15.90 21.52 -29.25
N THR A 658 -16.60 21.59 -30.38
CA THR A 658 -17.27 20.42 -30.95
C THR A 658 -16.33 19.73 -31.92
N LEU A 659 -16.10 18.43 -31.72
CA LEU A 659 -15.16 17.64 -32.51
C LEU A 659 -15.86 16.42 -33.13
N PRO A 660 -15.59 16.06 -34.40
CA PRO A 660 -16.16 14.87 -35.02
C PRO A 660 -15.61 13.56 -34.42
N ALA A 661 -16.20 12.43 -34.78
CA ALA A 661 -15.68 11.11 -34.41
C ALA A 661 -14.22 10.93 -34.86
N GLY A 662 -13.37 10.41 -33.98
CA GLY A 662 -11.94 10.22 -34.25
C GLY A 662 -11.09 10.15 -33.00
N THR A 663 -9.80 9.89 -33.19
CA THR A 663 -8.80 9.92 -32.13
C THR A 663 -8.07 11.25 -32.15
N TYR A 664 -7.89 11.86 -30.99
CA TYR A 664 -7.32 13.18 -30.82
C TYR A 664 -6.19 13.17 -29.80
N VAL A 665 -5.20 14.02 -30.02
CA VAL A 665 -4.14 14.32 -29.04
C VAL A 665 -4.03 15.83 -28.92
N LEU A 666 -4.38 16.36 -27.74
CA LEU A 666 -4.12 17.76 -27.40
C LEU A 666 -2.68 17.89 -26.93
N ARG A 667 -1.89 18.72 -27.61
CA ARG A 667 -0.53 19.07 -27.22
C ARG A 667 -0.48 20.48 -26.68
N LEU A 668 0.31 20.72 -25.64
CA LEU A 668 0.66 22.07 -25.20
C LEU A 668 2.06 22.11 -24.59
N ALA A 669 2.70 23.27 -24.62
CA ALA A 669 3.86 23.54 -23.78
C ALA A 669 3.35 24.01 -22.42
N ALA A 670 3.84 23.44 -21.32
CA ALA A 670 3.48 23.84 -19.97
C ALA A 670 4.66 23.85 -19.01
N ARG A 671 4.48 24.59 -17.91
CA ARG A 671 5.39 24.63 -16.76
C ARG A 671 4.66 25.06 -15.50
N ALA A 672 5.06 24.55 -14.35
CA ALA A 672 4.62 25.05 -13.06
C ALA A 672 5.73 24.99 -12.01
N SER A 673 5.60 25.84 -10.98
CA SER A 673 6.46 25.81 -9.81
C SER A 673 6.20 24.57 -8.94
N SER A 674 7.16 24.22 -8.08
CA SER A 674 7.13 22.98 -7.29
C SER A 674 5.95 22.85 -6.33
N ASN A 675 5.37 23.96 -5.88
CA ASN A 675 4.21 23.95 -4.96
C ASN A 675 2.88 24.22 -5.68
N THR A 676 2.87 24.13 -7.01
CA THR A 676 1.68 24.33 -7.83
C THR A 676 1.16 22.99 -8.32
N THR A 677 -0.11 22.72 -8.03
CA THR A 677 -0.87 21.66 -8.71
C THR A 677 -1.40 22.22 -10.01
N ALA A 678 -1.29 21.47 -11.11
CA ALA A 678 -1.82 21.88 -12.40
C ALA A 678 -2.18 20.64 -13.22
N THR A 679 -3.38 20.57 -13.76
CA THR A 679 -3.91 19.41 -14.49
C THR A 679 -4.63 19.86 -15.75
N LEU A 680 -4.28 19.27 -16.88
CA LEU A 680 -5.00 19.36 -18.15
C LEU A 680 -6.12 18.31 -18.16
N LYS A 681 -7.32 18.69 -18.59
CA LYS A 681 -8.50 17.84 -18.65
C LYS A 681 -9.19 17.94 -20.00
N ALA A 682 -9.81 16.84 -20.41
CA ALA A 682 -10.80 16.80 -21.49
C ALA A 682 -12.04 16.06 -20.97
N THR A 683 -13.15 16.79 -20.87
CA THR A 683 -14.45 16.27 -20.43
C THR A 683 -15.31 16.01 -21.66
N ILE A 684 -15.72 14.75 -21.82
CA ILE A 684 -16.54 14.24 -22.93
C ILE A 684 -17.76 13.58 -22.29
N SER A 685 -18.90 14.27 -22.32
CA SER A 685 -20.09 13.87 -21.57
C SER A 685 -19.77 13.67 -20.07
N GLU A 686 -19.86 12.44 -19.54
CA GLU A 686 -19.52 12.11 -18.14
C GLU A 686 -18.08 11.61 -17.96
N THR A 687 -17.34 11.37 -19.05
CA THR A 687 -15.97 10.84 -19.00
C THR A 687 -14.96 11.99 -18.95
N VAL A 688 -14.02 11.94 -18.00
CA VAL A 688 -12.96 12.94 -17.84
C VAL A 688 -11.61 12.29 -18.06
N TYR A 689 -10.88 12.76 -19.07
CA TYR A 689 -9.48 12.41 -19.31
C TYR A 689 -8.60 13.46 -18.66
N THR A 690 -7.53 13.05 -17.98
CA THR A 690 -6.65 13.97 -17.25
C THR A 690 -5.18 13.69 -17.52
N GLU A 691 -4.39 14.76 -17.46
CA GLU A 691 -2.94 14.75 -17.58
C GLU A 691 -2.36 15.80 -16.64
N ALA A 692 -1.38 15.43 -15.81
CA ALA A 692 -0.72 16.41 -14.95
C ALA A 692 0.09 17.42 -15.78
N LEU A 693 0.37 18.61 -15.26
CA LEU A 693 1.35 19.51 -15.85
C LEU A 693 2.67 19.45 -15.07
N PRO A 694 3.82 19.85 -15.66
CA PRO A 694 5.13 19.72 -15.03
C PRO A 694 5.24 20.52 -13.72
N SER A 695 5.82 19.92 -12.68
CA SER A 695 6.10 20.56 -11.38
C SER A 695 7.61 20.61 -11.12
N LYS A 696 8.33 21.54 -11.77
CA LYS A 696 9.81 21.55 -11.78
C LYS A 696 10.47 22.94 -11.86
N GLY A 697 9.84 23.99 -11.32
CA GLY A 697 10.44 25.32 -11.23
C GLY A 697 10.89 25.91 -12.58
N SER A 698 11.53 27.08 -12.58
CA SER A 698 11.83 27.82 -13.84
C SER A 698 13.17 27.44 -14.50
N ALA A 699 13.97 26.59 -13.86
CA ALA A 699 15.36 26.31 -14.21
C ALA A 699 15.60 24.88 -14.71
N THR A 700 14.58 24.20 -15.23
CA THR A 700 14.69 22.81 -15.70
C THR A 700 14.59 22.68 -17.22
N LYS A 701 15.26 21.64 -17.76
CA LYS A 701 15.27 21.29 -19.19
C LYS A 701 13.96 20.59 -19.55
N GLY A 702 13.58 20.68 -20.83
CA GLY A 702 12.38 20.01 -21.34
C GLY A 702 12.13 20.28 -22.81
N ILE A 703 12.15 21.55 -23.22
CA ILE A 703 12.03 21.96 -24.63
C ILE A 703 13.25 22.81 -25.02
N THR A 704 13.92 22.44 -26.11
CA THR A 704 15.02 23.22 -26.70
C THR A 704 14.50 24.41 -27.50
N THR A 705 15.35 25.39 -27.81
CA THR A 705 14.94 26.64 -28.49
C THR A 705 14.35 26.46 -29.89
N ASP A 706 14.54 25.29 -30.50
CA ASP A 706 13.95 24.86 -31.77
C ASP A 706 12.66 24.03 -31.62
N GLY A 707 12.19 23.78 -30.38
CA GLY A 707 10.90 23.15 -30.09
C GLY A 707 10.97 21.64 -29.91
N VAL A 708 12.18 21.05 -29.87
CA VAL A 708 12.37 19.61 -29.65
C VAL A 708 12.30 19.27 -28.17
N ALA A 709 11.67 18.13 -27.82
CA ALA A 709 11.71 17.62 -26.46
C ALA A 709 13.13 17.08 -26.14
N SER A 710 13.79 17.68 -25.14
CA SER A 710 15.08 17.19 -24.64
C SER A 710 15.30 17.60 -23.18
N PHE A 711 15.78 16.63 -22.39
CA PHE A 711 16.16 16.80 -20.99
C PHE A 711 17.68 16.71 -20.78
N GLY A 712 18.44 16.43 -21.84
CA GLY A 712 19.89 16.27 -21.83
C GLY A 712 20.58 17.34 -22.66
N ASP A 713 21.10 16.96 -23.82
CA ASP A 713 21.83 17.83 -24.74
C ASP A 713 20.87 18.63 -25.63
N GLY A 714 21.23 19.88 -25.92
CA GLY A 714 20.43 20.80 -26.73
C GLY A 714 20.68 22.26 -26.41
N THR A 715 20.13 23.15 -27.24
CA THR A 715 20.17 24.60 -27.01
C THR A 715 18.94 25.02 -26.23
N PHE A 716 19.12 25.68 -25.10
CA PHE A 716 18.04 26.14 -24.22
C PHE A 716 18.09 27.66 -24.05
N ALA A 717 16.93 28.30 -23.86
CA ALA A 717 16.84 29.76 -23.74
C ALA A 717 17.54 30.36 -22.50
N ASN A 718 18.00 29.53 -21.56
CA ASN A 718 18.91 29.87 -20.48
C ASN A 718 19.87 28.68 -20.21
N THR A 719 20.74 28.77 -19.21
CA THR A 719 21.75 27.74 -18.90
C THR A 719 21.20 26.37 -18.51
N THR A 720 19.92 26.27 -18.13
CA THR A 720 19.33 25.02 -17.62
C THR A 720 17.93 24.69 -18.17
N GLY A 721 17.46 25.41 -19.19
CA GLY A 721 16.06 25.39 -19.63
C GLY A 721 15.14 26.36 -18.87
N ARG A 722 14.06 26.82 -19.53
CA ARG A 722 13.04 27.73 -18.96
C ARG A 722 11.92 27.00 -18.19
N GLY A 723 12.10 25.71 -17.90
CA GLY A 723 11.14 24.85 -17.19
C GLY A 723 9.98 24.32 -18.03
N TRP A 724 9.86 24.73 -19.29
CA TRP A 724 8.79 24.29 -20.20
C TRP A 724 9.00 22.84 -20.66
N GLN A 725 7.92 22.08 -20.71
CA GLN A 725 7.86 20.71 -21.23
C GLN A 725 6.62 20.53 -22.10
N TRP A 726 6.71 19.70 -23.14
CA TRP A 726 5.54 19.30 -23.92
C TRP A 726 4.68 18.34 -23.09
N ARG A 727 3.36 18.54 -23.11
CA ARG A 727 2.37 17.62 -22.54
C ARG A 727 1.34 17.25 -23.58
N TYR A 728 0.84 16.02 -23.48
CA TYR A 728 -0.05 15.40 -24.45
C TYR A 728 -1.24 14.77 -23.73
N LEU A 729 -2.46 15.05 -24.19
CA LEU A 729 -3.67 14.41 -23.69
C LEU A 729 -4.41 13.73 -24.85
N ALA A 730 -4.37 12.40 -24.87
CA ALA A 730 -5.06 11.58 -25.88
C ALA A 730 -6.48 11.20 -25.45
N PHE A 731 -7.43 11.26 -26.38
CA PHE A 731 -8.82 10.82 -26.19
C PHE A 731 -9.44 10.38 -27.52
N THR A 732 -10.54 9.61 -27.46
CA THR A 732 -11.27 9.14 -28.64
C THR A 732 -12.74 9.54 -28.54
N LEU A 733 -13.33 9.87 -29.69
CA LEU A 733 -14.74 10.20 -29.85
C LEU A 733 -15.38 9.21 -30.82
N ASP A 734 -16.48 8.59 -30.41
CA ASP A 734 -17.25 7.66 -31.27
C ASP A 734 -18.21 8.39 -32.21
N ALA A 735 -18.54 9.65 -31.92
CA ALA A 735 -19.46 10.50 -32.66
C ALA A 735 -19.05 11.97 -32.51
N GLU A 736 -19.64 12.86 -33.33
CA GLU A 736 -19.47 14.30 -33.13
C GLU A 736 -19.97 14.71 -31.74
N THR A 737 -19.06 15.24 -30.91
CA THR A 737 -19.31 15.48 -29.49
C THR A 737 -18.68 16.80 -29.06
N SER A 738 -19.37 17.51 -28.17
CA SER A 738 -18.81 18.68 -27.48
C SER A 738 -17.79 18.22 -26.43
N VAL A 739 -16.57 18.69 -26.55
CA VAL A 739 -15.46 18.42 -25.62
C VAL A 739 -15.11 19.69 -24.87
N GLN A 740 -15.13 19.64 -23.55
CA GLN A 740 -14.64 20.72 -22.70
C GLN A 740 -13.21 20.42 -22.29
N PHE A 741 -12.28 21.27 -22.70
CA PHE A 741 -10.92 21.27 -22.19
C PHE A 741 -10.81 22.20 -21.00
N ASP A 742 -10.14 21.74 -19.95
CA ASP A 742 -9.88 22.53 -18.76
C ASP A 742 -8.39 22.45 -18.38
N ILE A 743 -7.83 23.55 -17.87
CA ILE A 743 -6.59 23.55 -17.11
C ILE A 743 -6.92 24.06 -15.72
N ASP A 744 -6.86 23.15 -14.75
CA ASP A 744 -7.08 23.43 -13.35
C ASP A 744 -5.74 23.55 -12.64
N ALA A 745 -5.41 24.73 -12.11
CA ALA A 745 -4.20 24.97 -11.36
C ALA A 745 -4.48 25.63 -10.01
N ALA A 746 -3.72 25.25 -8.98
CA ALA A 746 -3.82 25.86 -7.65
C ALA A 746 -2.50 25.79 -6.90
N ALA A 747 -2.23 26.81 -6.08
CA ALA A 747 -1.10 26.82 -5.16
C ALA A 747 -1.41 27.60 -3.87
N SER A 748 -0.86 27.11 -2.75
CA SER A 748 -1.02 27.74 -1.44
C SER A 748 0.03 28.81 -1.10
N PRO A 749 1.33 28.60 -1.35
CA PRO A 749 2.34 29.62 -1.09
C PRO A 749 2.25 30.83 -2.04
N LYS A 750 2.85 31.96 -1.62
CA LYS A 750 3.06 33.14 -2.49
C LYS A 750 4.19 32.86 -3.48
N ASN A 751 4.20 33.59 -4.59
CA ASN A 751 5.20 33.51 -5.66
C ASN A 751 5.22 32.17 -6.41
N GLU A 752 4.12 31.43 -6.34
CA GLU A 752 3.91 30.19 -7.07
C GLU A 752 3.17 30.48 -8.39
N TRP A 753 3.44 29.67 -9.42
CA TRP A 753 3.02 29.96 -10.79
C TRP A 753 2.76 28.69 -11.62
N CYS A 754 1.87 28.84 -12.60
CA CYS A 754 1.60 27.86 -13.66
C CYS A 754 1.50 28.61 -14.98
N SER A 755 2.09 28.08 -16.05
CA SER A 755 2.00 28.65 -17.39
C SER A 755 1.79 27.57 -18.44
N PHE A 756 1.01 27.88 -19.47
CA PHE A 756 0.86 27.03 -20.65
C PHE A 756 0.70 27.85 -21.94
N GLY A 757 1.13 27.29 -23.07
CA GLY A 757 1.14 27.95 -24.37
C GLY A 757 1.34 26.93 -25.50
N ASP A 758 1.44 27.41 -26.74
CA ASP A 758 1.61 26.56 -27.94
C ASP A 758 0.63 25.38 -28.01
N VAL A 759 -0.64 25.67 -27.71
CA VAL A 759 -1.70 24.66 -27.69
C VAL A 759 -2.04 24.26 -29.13
N GLU A 760 -1.93 22.97 -29.41
CA GLU A 760 -2.20 22.37 -30.73
C GLU A 760 -3.06 21.12 -30.57
N LEU A 761 -4.03 20.92 -31.46
CA LEU A 761 -4.85 19.71 -31.50
C LEU A 761 -4.46 18.86 -32.71
N TYR A 762 -3.97 17.66 -32.43
CA TYR A 762 -3.70 16.63 -33.43
C TYR A 762 -4.89 15.69 -33.53
N SER A 763 -5.20 15.22 -34.73
CA SER A 763 -6.30 14.30 -34.95
C SER A 763 -5.96 13.23 -35.98
N ASN A 764 -6.60 12.09 -35.81
CA ASN A 764 -6.79 11.05 -36.80
C ASN A 764 -8.30 10.85 -36.93
N VAL A 765 -8.93 11.76 -37.68
CA VAL A 765 -10.40 11.84 -37.78
C VAL A 765 -10.91 10.61 -38.51
N ASN A 766 -11.95 9.97 -37.98
CA ASN A 766 -12.64 8.89 -38.67
C ASN A 766 -13.31 9.49 -39.91
N THR A 767 -12.77 9.22 -41.10
CA THR A 767 -13.18 9.89 -42.36
C THR A 767 -14.66 9.69 -42.72
N SER A 768 -15.35 8.76 -42.05
CA SER A 768 -16.77 8.48 -42.20
C SER A 768 -17.69 9.62 -41.70
N ALA A 769 -17.27 10.47 -40.75
CA ALA A 769 -18.04 11.67 -40.36
C ALA A 769 -17.90 12.83 -41.35
N PHE A 770 -16.91 12.78 -42.24
CA PHE A 770 -16.57 13.84 -43.19
C PHE A 770 -17.52 13.84 -44.41
N GLU A 771 -18.04 12.69 -44.81
CA GLU A 771 -18.97 12.57 -45.96
C GLU A 771 -20.32 13.25 -45.69
N THR A 772 -20.79 13.23 -44.45
CA THR A 772 -22.03 13.92 -44.06
C THR A 772 -21.86 15.43 -44.02
N ALA A 773 -20.69 15.93 -43.57
CA ALA A 773 -20.38 17.37 -43.52
C ALA A 773 -20.07 17.98 -44.90
N PHE A 774 -19.55 17.20 -45.86
CA PHE A 774 -19.27 17.67 -47.22
C PHE A 774 -20.47 17.69 -48.16
N SER A 775 -21.56 16.98 -47.83
CA SER A 775 -22.83 17.11 -48.56
C SER A 775 -23.50 18.49 -48.40
N GLY A 776 -23.02 19.32 -47.45
CA GLY A 776 -23.54 20.66 -47.15
C GLY A 776 -22.71 21.83 -47.69
N PHE A 777 -21.48 21.60 -48.18
CA PHE A 777 -20.69 22.67 -48.80
C PHE A 777 -21.05 22.79 -50.27
N THR A 778 -21.84 23.82 -50.59
CA THR A 778 -21.94 24.28 -51.98
C THR A 778 -20.59 24.84 -52.42
N MET A 779 -20.26 24.51 -53.66
CA MET A 779 -19.03 24.79 -54.41
C MET A 779 -18.88 26.31 -54.70
N ASN A 780 -18.87 27.15 -53.67
CA ASN A 780 -18.93 28.62 -53.81
C ASN A 780 -17.82 29.39 -53.07
N GLN A 781 -16.75 28.73 -52.61
CA GLN A 781 -15.63 29.41 -51.92
C GLN A 781 -14.22 29.07 -52.42
N ILE A 782 -14.08 28.53 -53.63
CA ILE A 782 -12.79 28.49 -54.32
C ILE A 782 -12.98 29.22 -55.63
N GLY A 783 -12.32 30.38 -55.75
CA GLY A 783 -12.42 31.27 -56.90
C GLY A 783 -12.00 30.57 -58.19
N PHE A 784 -12.99 30.23 -59.01
CA PHE A 784 -12.85 30.11 -60.45
C PHE A 784 -13.98 30.90 -61.09
N ASP A 785 -13.63 31.55 -62.19
CA ASP A 785 -14.36 32.63 -62.86
C ASP A 785 -15.82 32.25 -63.17
N LYS A 786 -16.74 33.16 -62.84
CA LYS A 786 -18.21 32.95 -62.83
C LYS A 786 -18.86 33.04 -64.21
N ASP A 787 -18.11 33.34 -65.28
CA ASP A 787 -18.72 33.86 -66.51
C ASP A 787 -18.80 32.89 -67.70
N GLU A 788 -18.54 31.58 -67.57
CA GLU A 788 -18.56 30.70 -68.76
C GLU A 788 -19.55 29.50 -68.80
N TYR A 789 -20.17 29.04 -67.70
CA TYR A 789 -21.04 27.84 -67.80
C TYR A 789 -22.24 27.83 -66.84
N ALA A 790 -23.19 28.76 -67.02
CA ALA A 790 -24.49 28.74 -66.35
C ALA A 790 -25.61 28.26 -67.30
N PRO A 791 -25.86 26.93 -67.43
CA PRO A 791 -27.28 26.53 -67.48
C PRO A 791 -27.68 25.13 -66.91
N TYR A 792 -26.89 24.40 -66.11
CA TYR A 792 -27.33 23.03 -65.71
C TYR A 792 -27.01 22.56 -64.29
N ASN A 793 -27.41 23.32 -63.25
CA ASN A 793 -27.43 22.80 -61.88
C ASN A 793 -28.64 23.31 -61.10
N ASN A 794 -29.76 22.57 -61.16
CA ASN A 794 -30.83 22.71 -60.17
C ASN A 794 -31.35 21.33 -59.75
N VAL A 795 -30.92 20.90 -58.56
CA VAL A 795 -31.23 19.59 -57.96
C VAL A 795 -32.72 19.44 -57.60
N GLU A 796 -33.49 20.54 -57.54
CA GLU A 796 -34.95 20.49 -57.34
C GLU A 796 -35.73 19.94 -58.55
N VAL A 797 -35.15 19.91 -59.76
CA VAL A 797 -35.82 19.40 -60.97
C VAL A 797 -35.76 17.86 -61.05
N ILE A 798 -34.72 17.24 -60.50
CA ILE A 798 -34.49 15.79 -60.64
C ILE A 798 -35.47 14.98 -59.75
N SER A 799 -35.82 15.48 -58.56
CA SER A 799 -36.79 14.77 -57.70
C SER A 799 -38.23 14.83 -58.25
N ALA A 800 -38.57 15.91 -58.97
CA ALA A 800 -39.85 16.05 -59.68
C ALA A 800 -39.90 15.19 -60.95
N TYR A 801 -38.79 15.06 -61.68
CA TYR A 801 -38.68 14.22 -62.87
C TYR A 801 -38.83 12.73 -62.52
N THR A 802 -38.12 12.22 -61.52
CA THR A 802 -38.17 10.79 -61.17
C THR A 802 -39.55 10.33 -60.68
N LYS A 803 -40.33 11.21 -60.03
CA LYS A 803 -41.74 10.92 -59.67
C LYS A 803 -42.70 11.04 -60.86
N ALA A 804 -42.49 11.99 -61.77
CA ALA A 804 -43.29 12.12 -62.99
C ALA A 804 -43.09 10.92 -63.95
N THR A 805 -41.86 10.41 -64.03
CA THR A 805 -41.47 9.22 -64.81
C THR A 805 -41.71 7.90 -64.08
N ALA A 806 -42.40 7.88 -62.92
CA ALA A 806 -42.90 6.64 -62.30
C ALA A 806 -44.44 6.54 -62.39
N ILE A 807 -45.11 7.68 -62.59
CA ILE A 807 -46.57 7.81 -62.73
C ILE A 807 -47.00 7.72 -64.21
N HIS A 808 -46.19 8.21 -65.17
CA HIS A 808 -46.46 8.12 -66.62
C HIS A 808 -46.46 6.66 -67.14
N ASP A 809 -45.57 5.85 -66.62
CA ASP A 809 -45.30 4.44 -66.90
C ASP A 809 -46.13 3.50 -66.00
N GLY A 810 -47.05 4.06 -65.21
CA GLY A 810 -48.14 3.34 -64.55
C GLY A 810 -47.76 2.57 -63.29
N THR A 811 -46.58 2.85 -62.71
CA THR A 811 -46.11 2.14 -61.51
C THR A 811 -46.62 2.75 -60.19
N GLN A 812 -47.19 3.97 -60.20
CA GLN A 812 -47.92 4.60 -59.08
C GLN A 812 -49.10 5.48 -59.55
N ALA A 813 -50.16 5.62 -58.73
CA ALA A 813 -51.30 6.51 -59.00
C ALA A 813 -51.20 7.83 -58.19
N PRO A 814 -51.60 8.99 -58.77
CA PRO A 814 -51.56 10.27 -58.07
C PRO A 814 -52.55 10.31 -56.91
N SER A 815 -52.14 10.88 -55.78
CA SER A 815 -52.92 10.80 -54.53
C SER A 815 -53.81 12.03 -54.28
N THR A 816 -53.60 13.12 -55.03
CA THR A 816 -54.39 14.36 -54.92
C THR A 816 -54.56 15.08 -56.26
N GLN A 817 -55.64 15.87 -56.41
CA GLN A 817 -55.88 16.71 -57.61
C GLN A 817 -54.83 17.83 -57.76
N ALA A 818 -54.24 18.30 -56.65
CA ALA A 818 -53.18 19.31 -56.66
C ALA A 818 -51.86 18.78 -57.26
N GLU A 819 -51.57 17.47 -57.13
CA GLU A 819 -50.44 16.84 -57.82
C GLU A 819 -50.65 16.77 -59.34
N LEU A 820 -51.89 16.53 -59.80
CA LEU A 820 -52.20 16.47 -61.23
C LEU A 820 -52.08 17.83 -61.93
N ASP A 821 -52.47 18.90 -61.23
CA ASP A 821 -52.41 20.27 -61.75
C ASP A 821 -50.96 20.79 -61.82
N ALA A 822 -50.10 20.40 -60.87
CA ALA A 822 -48.66 20.75 -60.87
C ALA A 822 -47.87 20.04 -62.00
N ILE A 823 -48.21 18.79 -62.31
CA ILE A 823 -47.58 18.02 -63.40
C ILE A 823 -47.98 18.58 -64.77
N THR A 824 -49.24 18.99 -64.93
CA THR A 824 -49.76 19.62 -66.16
C THR A 824 -49.10 20.98 -66.42
N ALA A 825 -48.66 21.69 -65.38
CA ALA A 825 -47.92 22.95 -65.51
C ALA A 825 -46.46 22.75 -65.96
N VAL A 826 -45.79 21.65 -65.57
CA VAL A 826 -44.41 21.34 -65.96
C VAL A 826 -44.33 20.89 -67.43
N LEU A 827 -45.28 20.06 -67.87
CA LEU A 827 -45.36 19.59 -69.26
C LEU A 827 -45.71 20.68 -70.28
N ASN A 828 -46.34 21.78 -69.84
CA ASN A 828 -46.71 22.92 -70.69
C ASN A 828 -45.77 24.13 -70.54
N SER A 829 -44.61 23.98 -69.88
CA SER A 829 -43.64 25.08 -69.76
C SER A 829 -42.87 25.32 -71.08
N PRO A 830 -42.51 26.56 -71.43
CA PRO A 830 -42.01 26.91 -72.78
C PRO A 830 -40.61 26.37 -73.13
N SER A 831 -39.93 25.70 -72.20
CA SER A 831 -38.52 25.27 -72.33
C SER A 831 -38.33 23.99 -73.15
N TRP A 832 -39.42 23.37 -73.62
CA TRP A 832 -39.37 22.11 -74.38
C TRP A 832 -39.73 22.33 -75.86
N THR A 833 -38.91 23.12 -76.56
CA THR A 833 -38.89 23.14 -78.03
C THR A 833 -37.56 22.57 -78.54
N LYS A 834 -37.67 21.29 -78.85
CA LYS A 834 -37.02 20.48 -79.88
C LYS A 834 -36.44 21.28 -81.06
N ASN A 835 -35.12 21.39 -81.14
CA ASN A 835 -34.43 21.79 -82.38
C ASN A 835 -33.45 20.67 -82.78
N ASP A 836 -33.85 19.90 -83.78
CA ASP A 836 -33.19 18.70 -84.33
C ASP A 836 -31.87 18.98 -85.09
N GLU A 837 -31.17 20.10 -84.81
CA GLU A 837 -29.88 20.45 -85.47
C GLU A 837 -28.64 20.06 -84.65
N GLU A 838 -28.72 20.01 -83.31
CA GLU A 838 -27.56 19.65 -82.46
C GLU A 838 -27.38 18.13 -82.31
N LEU A 839 -28.41 17.33 -82.57
CA LEU A 839 -28.35 15.86 -82.50
C LEU A 839 -27.63 15.24 -83.71
N ASN A 840 -27.60 15.92 -84.87
CA ASN A 840 -26.90 15.43 -86.06
C ASN A 840 -25.41 15.83 -86.10
N ALA A 841 -24.99 16.86 -85.36
CA ALA A 841 -23.57 17.20 -85.20
C ALA A 841 -22.81 16.27 -84.23
N PHE A 842 -23.52 15.42 -83.49
CA PHE A 842 -22.94 14.41 -82.59
C PHE A 842 -22.70 13.05 -83.27
N TYR A 843 -23.36 12.76 -84.39
CA TYR A 843 -23.23 11.49 -85.12
C TYR A 843 -22.16 11.50 -86.23
N ASP A 844 -21.83 12.67 -86.81
CA ASP A 844 -20.74 12.78 -87.78
C ASP A 844 -19.48 13.34 -87.09
N GLY A 845 -18.62 12.42 -86.64
CA GLY A 845 -17.39 12.71 -85.88
C GLY A 845 -16.41 13.65 -86.58
N ASN A 846 -16.56 14.95 -86.35
CA ASN A 846 -15.59 15.99 -86.71
C ASN A 846 -15.44 17.03 -85.59
N PHE A 847 -14.64 16.69 -84.59
CA PHE A 847 -13.76 17.66 -83.95
C PHE A 847 -12.34 17.08 -84.00
N ALA A 848 -11.65 17.37 -85.10
CA ALA A 848 -10.22 17.13 -85.21
C ALA A 848 -9.48 18.14 -84.33
N ILE A 849 -8.78 17.67 -83.30
CA ILE A 849 -7.51 18.30 -82.95
C ILE A 849 -6.48 17.67 -83.89
N GLN A 850 -5.84 18.53 -84.67
CA GLN A 850 -4.71 18.19 -85.53
C GLN A 850 -3.65 17.43 -84.72
N ASP A 851 -3.26 16.25 -85.19
CA ASP A 851 -1.88 15.79 -85.06
C ASP A 851 -1.31 15.63 -86.47
N GLU A 852 -0.23 16.34 -86.72
CA GLU A 852 0.52 16.30 -87.96
C GLU A 852 1.31 14.99 -87.97
N HIS A 853 0.82 13.95 -88.64
CA HIS A 853 1.58 13.10 -89.57
C HIS A 853 0.86 11.78 -89.93
N THR A 854 0.74 11.56 -91.24
CA THR A 854 0.62 10.27 -91.97
C THR A 854 -0.75 9.58 -92.10
N THR A 855 -1.42 9.95 -93.21
CA THR A 855 -1.96 9.08 -94.29
C THR A 855 -2.80 7.83 -93.98
N SER A 856 -4.10 8.02 -94.22
CA SER A 856 -5.07 7.18 -94.96
C SER A 856 -5.57 5.83 -94.39
N PRO A 857 -6.89 5.54 -94.56
CA PRO A 857 -7.63 4.51 -93.84
C PRO A 857 -7.83 3.23 -94.66
N THR A 858 -8.03 2.09 -94.02
CA THR A 858 -8.79 0.99 -94.65
C THR A 858 -9.55 0.17 -93.62
N ALA A 859 -10.82 -0.02 -93.93
CA ALA A 859 -11.89 -0.61 -93.13
C ALA A 859 -11.75 -2.12 -92.92
N LEU A 860 -12.44 -2.66 -91.91
CA LEU A 860 -13.11 -3.99 -91.86
C LEU A 860 -13.71 -4.17 -90.44
N THR A 861 -14.94 -3.75 -90.19
CA THR A 861 -16.17 -4.58 -90.15
C THR A 861 -16.03 -5.98 -89.52
N GLY A 862 -16.70 -6.17 -88.38
CA GLY A 862 -17.13 -7.51 -87.93
C GLY A 862 -16.96 -7.77 -86.44
N TRP A 863 -18.07 -7.71 -85.71
CA TRP A 863 -18.30 -8.31 -84.39
C TRP A 863 -17.30 -7.98 -83.29
N ASN A 864 -17.63 -6.92 -82.55
CA ASN A 864 -17.50 -6.80 -81.10
C ASN A 864 -18.01 -5.40 -80.80
N ASN A 865 -18.94 -5.24 -79.86
CA ASN A 865 -19.13 -3.94 -79.25
C ASN A 865 -18.47 -3.91 -77.86
N PRO A 866 -17.13 -3.80 -77.77
CA PRO A 866 -16.46 -3.47 -76.53
C PRO A 866 -16.61 -1.96 -76.24
N GLN A 867 -17.37 -1.19 -77.03
CA GLN A 867 -17.62 0.24 -76.75
C GLN A 867 -18.71 0.43 -75.70
N GLY A 868 -19.64 -0.50 -75.53
CA GLY A 868 -20.59 -0.48 -74.40
C GLY A 868 -19.88 -0.60 -73.05
N ILE A 869 -18.83 -1.41 -72.99
CA ILE A 869 -17.95 -1.50 -71.81
C ILE A 869 -17.01 -0.29 -71.74
N ARG A 870 -16.50 0.25 -72.88
CA ARG A 870 -15.67 1.47 -72.87
C ARG A 870 -16.43 2.74 -72.43
N GLN A 871 -17.74 2.88 -72.69
CA GLN A 871 -18.51 4.04 -72.22
C GLN A 871 -18.97 3.91 -70.76
N LEU A 872 -19.25 2.70 -70.28
CA LEU A 872 -19.53 2.48 -68.86
C LEU A 872 -18.29 2.73 -67.98
N ILE A 873 -17.08 2.51 -68.53
CA ILE A 873 -15.80 2.67 -67.80
C ILE A 873 -15.17 4.08 -67.98
N LYS A 874 -15.54 4.86 -69.00
CA LYS A 874 -15.01 6.24 -69.17
C LYS A 874 -15.70 7.32 -68.32
N ASN A 875 -16.93 7.07 -67.82
CA ASN A 875 -17.64 8.03 -66.96
C ASN A 875 -17.32 7.88 -65.46
N THR A 876 -16.36 7.04 -65.10
CA THR A 876 -15.87 6.88 -63.73
C THR A 876 -14.36 7.09 -63.69
N THR A 877 -13.88 8.25 -64.15
CA THR A 877 -12.54 8.72 -63.76
C THR A 877 -12.60 9.30 -62.35
N THR A 878 -12.76 8.42 -61.37
CA THR A 878 -12.38 8.69 -59.99
C THR A 878 -10.93 8.27 -59.85
N TYR A 879 -10.04 9.23 -59.64
CA TYR A 879 -8.72 8.93 -59.10
C TYR A 879 -8.87 8.16 -57.77
N PRO A 880 -7.95 7.25 -57.41
CA PRO A 880 -8.08 6.42 -56.22
C PRO A 880 -8.24 7.28 -54.97
N GLY A 881 -9.45 7.29 -54.41
CA GLY A 881 -9.72 7.79 -53.07
C GLY A 881 -9.64 6.65 -52.07
N LEU A 882 -8.96 6.86 -50.94
CA LEU A 882 -9.07 5.98 -49.78
C LEU A 882 -10.54 5.98 -49.32
N SER A 883 -11.29 4.92 -49.62
CA SER A 883 -12.61 4.69 -49.06
C SER A 883 -12.53 3.63 -47.95
N SER A 884 -12.95 4.00 -46.75
CA SER A 884 -13.07 3.09 -45.61
C SER A 884 -14.44 2.41 -45.63
N ALA A 885 -14.49 1.18 -46.15
CA ALA A 885 -15.65 0.32 -45.96
C ALA A 885 -15.67 -0.19 -44.51
N THR A 886 -16.84 -0.11 -43.89
CA THR A 886 -17.11 -0.45 -42.49
C THR A 886 -16.93 -1.95 -42.20
N GLY A 887 -16.15 -2.26 -41.17
CA GLY A 887 -15.95 -3.62 -40.64
C GLY A 887 -14.59 -4.23 -41.03
N GLU A 888 -13.73 -4.42 -40.04
CA GLU A 888 -12.42 -5.09 -40.12
C GLU A 888 -11.60 -4.81 -41.40
N ALA A 889 -10.90 -3.68 -41.33
CA ALA A 889 -9.50 -3.57 -41.73
C ALA A 889 -9.11 -3.32 -43.20
N ALA A 890 -9.84 -2.60 -44.06
CA ALA A 890 -9.25 -2.14 -45.34
C ALA A 890 -8.36 -0.88 -45.22
N VAL A 891 -7.10 -0.98 -45.66
CA VAL A 891 -6.08 0.08 -45.75
C VAL A 891 -6.14 0.79 -47.11
N PHE A 892 -6.59 0.09 -48.14
CA PHE A 892 -6.69 0.59 -49.52
C PHE A 892 -7.68 -0.25 -50.33
N ALA A 893 -8.56 0.36 -51.14
CA ALA A 893 -9.47 -0.35 -52.04
C ALA A 893 -9.57 0.36 -53.42
N TRP A 894 -9.57 -0.41 -54.50
CA TRP A 894 -9.76 0.08 -55.87
C TRP A 894 -11.14 -0.35 -56.38
N GLY A 895 -11.96 0.63 -56.81
CA GLY A 895 -13.15 0.33 -57.61
C GLY A 895 -12.76 -0.09 -59.04
N ASN A 896 -13.66 -0.81 -59.73
CA ASN A 896 -13.50 -1.37 -61.09
C ASN A 896 -12.52 -0.58 -62.00
N THR A 897 -11.26 -1.02 -62.08
CA THR A 897 -10.24 -0.37 -62.91
C THR A 897 -9.50 -1.41 -63.76
N THR A 898 -9.36 -1.14 -65.06
CA THR A 898 -8.66 -2.02 -66.01
C THR A 898 -7.20 -1.58 -66.13
N MET A 899 -6.24 -2.42 -65.74
CA MET A 899 -4.81 -2.17 -65.97
C MET A 899 -4.40 -2.71 -67.35
N TYR A 900 -3.62 -1.93 -68.09
CA TYR A 900 -3.06 -2.34 -69.38
C TYR A 900 -1.60 -2.81 -69.24
N TYR A 901 -1.15 -3.63 -70.18
CA TYR A 901 0.21 -4.19 -70.23
C TYR A 901 1.28 -3.10 -70.09
N GLY A 902 2.13 -3.18 -69.04
CA GLY A 902 3.39 -2.43 -68.94
C GLY A 902 3.55 -1.40 -67.82
N GLU A 903 2.56 -1.16 -66.95
CA GLU A 903 2.75 -0.23 -65.81
C GLU A 903 3.54 -0.88 -64.66
N LYS A 904 4.73 -0.33 -64.38
CA LYS A 904 5.70 -0.87 -63.40
C LYS A 904 5.80 -0.01 -62.13
N ASP A 905 5.30 1.22 -62.16
CA ASP A 905 5.49 2.21 -61.10
C ASP A 905 4.28 2.21 -60.15
N GLY A 906 4.34 1.31 -59.17
CA GLY A 906 3.28 1.05 -58.19
C GLY A 906 2.96 2.18 -57.21
N TYR A 907 1.95 1.94 -56.36
CA TYR A 907 1.43 2.88 -55.35
C TYR A 907 2.27 2.87 -54.07
N THR A 908 2.58 4.04 -53.54
CA THR A 908 3.23 4.19 -52.22
C THR A 908 2.16 4.27 -51.13
N LEU A 909 2.21 3.36 -50.16
CA LEU A 909 1.27 3.25 -49.05
C LEU A 909 2.03 3.32 -47.72
N PRO A 910 1.63 4.19 -46.77
CA PRO A 910 2.18 4.14 -45.42
C PRO A 910 1.63 2.91 -44.70
N LEU A 911 2.49 1.98 -44.32
CA LEU A 911 2.08 0.77 -43.60
C LEU A 911 2.76 0.70 -42.23
N ASN A 912 2.03 0.16 -41.26
CA ASN A 912 2.48 0.05 -39.86
C ASN A 912 3.68 -0.89 -39.76
N ALA A 913 4.52 -0.70 -38.74
CA ALA A 913 5.61 -1.63 -38.47
C ALA A 913 5.07 -3.01 -38.06
N TYR A 914 5.80 -4.07 -38.38
CA TYR A 914 5.61 -5.44 -37.90
C TYR A 914 4.14 -5.85 -37.91
N THR A 915 3.45 -5.59 -39.03
CA THR A 915 2.01 -5.84 -39.17
C THR A 915 1.76 -6.74 -40.36
N ILE A 916 0.92 -7.77 -40.17
CA ILE A 916 0.48 -8.63 -41.27
C ILE A 916 -0.70 -7.97 -41.99
N TYR A 917 -0.60 -7.87 -43.32
CA TYR A 917 -1.64 -7.42 -44.23
C TYR A 917 -2.01 -8.50 -45.24
N GLU A 918 -3.29 -8.61 -45.59
CA GLU A 918 -3.81 -9.40 -46.71
C GLU A 918 -4.06 -8.46 -47.90
N LEU A 919 -3.36 -8.69 -49.01
CA LEU A 919 -3.71 -8.16 -50.31
C LEU A 919 -4.64 -9.15 -51.01
N SER A 920 -5.86 -8.74 -51.32
CA SER A 920 -6.82 -9.52 -52.10
C SER A 920 -7.20 -8.81 -53.39
N PHE A 921 -7.38 -9.53 -54.49
CA PHE A 921 -7.94 -9.00 -55.73
C PHE A 921 -8.58 -10.12 -56.54
N LYS A 922 -9.51 -9.75 -57.44
CA LYS A 922 -10.04 -10.65 -58.45
C LYS A 922 -9.44 -10.35 -59.80
N THR A 923 -9.22 -11.37 -60.61
CA THR A 923 -8.64 -11.22 -61.94
C THR A 923 -9.27 -12.14 -62.97
N CYS A 924 -9.27 -11.70 -64.23
CA CYS A 924 -9.67 -12.51 -65.37
C CYS A 924 -8.82 -12.19 -66.61
N GLY A 925 -8.66 -13.19 -67.50
CA GLY A 925 -8.03 -12.99 -68.80
C GLY A 925 -8.94 -12.20 -69.74
N TRP A 926 -8.35 -11.35 -70.60
CA TRP A 926 -9.13 -10.55 -71.56
C TRP A 926 -9.80 -11.42 -72.65
N SER A 927 -9.25 -12.60 -72.97
CA SER A 927 -9.77 -13.49 -74.03
C SER A 927 -9.66 -14.99 -73.70
N ASP A 928 -10.52 -15.80 -74.33
CA ASP A 928 -10.49 -17.26 -74.23
C ASP A 928 -9.15 -17.82 -74.73
N GLY A 929 -8.32 -18.31 -73.80
CA GLY A 929 -7.08 -19.04 -74.10
C GLY A 929 -5.78 -18.34 -73.69
N ASP A 930 -5.82 -17.08 -73.23
CA ASP A 930 -4.62 -16.36 -72.77
C ASP A 930 -4.25 -16.75 -71.33
N MET A 931 -3.29 -17.67 -71.18
CA MET A 931 -2.62 -17.92 -69.90
C MET A 931 -1.58 -16.84 -69.64
N GLY A 932 -1.72 -16.10 -68.54
CA GLY A 932 -0.77 -15.07 -68.08
C GLY A 932 -0.37 -15.30 -66.63
N TYR A 933 0.72 -14.64 -66.22
CA TYR A 933 1.12 -14.57 -64.82
C TYR A 933 0.89 -13.16 -64.29
N VAL A 934 0.29 -13.07 -63.11
CA VAL A 934 0.24 -11.85 -62.30
C VAL A 934 1.40 -11.90 -61.33
N ASN A 935 2.17 -10.81 -61.25
CA ASN A 935 3.19 -10.62 -60.24
C ASN A 935 2.85 -9.40 -59.39
N VAL A 936 3.18 -9.49 -58.10
CA VAL A 936 2.92 -8.45 -57.09
C VAL A 936 4.23 -8.13 -56.37
N ASP A 937 4.77 -6.94 -56.59
CA ASP A 937 5.95 -6.42 -55.90
C ASP A 937 5.52 -5.58 -54.70
N ILE A 938 6.02 -5.92 -53.51
CA ILE A 938 5.87 -5.09 -52.31
C ILE A 938 7.27 -4.78 -51.80
N LYS A 939 7.61 -3.49 -51.68
CA LYS A 939 8.93 -3.05 -51.22
C LYS A 939 8.83 -1.84 -50.33
N ASN A 940 9.61 -1.77 -49.25
CA ASN A 940 9.77 -0.53 -48.51
C ASN A 940 10.53 0.47 -49.40
N ALA A 941 9.93 1.65 -49.63
CA ALA A 941 10.43 2.70 -50.51
C ALA A 941 11.76 3.29 -50.02
N ASP A 942 12.02 3.21 -48.72
CA ASP A 942 13.13 3.86 -48.03
C ASP A 942 14.32 2.91 -47.80
N SER A 943 14.19 1.63 -48.17
CA SER A 943 15.25 0.62 -48.05
C SER A 943 15.71 0.11 -49.42
N GLU A 944 17.01 0.14 -49.72
CA GLU A 944 17.56 -0.42 -50.97
C GLU A 944 17.64 -1.97 -50.97
N GLY A 945 17.25 -2.65 -49.87
CA GLY A 945 17.63 -4.05 -49.64
C GLY A 945 16.54 -5.04 -49.19
N LEU A 946 15.27 -4.64 -49.02
CA LEU A 946 14.22 -5.60 -48.63
C LEU A 946 13.54 -6.21 -49.87
N GLY A 947 13.58 -7.54 -49.93
CA GLY A 947 13.42 -8.37 -51.13
C GLY A 947 12.12 -8.16 -51.90
N THR A 948 12.25 -8.24 -53.22
CA THR A 948 11.15 -8.34 -54.18
C THR A 948 10.32 -9.59 -53.87
N VAL A 949 9.11 -9.42 -53.34
CA VAL A 949 8.13 -10.51 -53.29
C VAL A 949 7.73 -10.81 -54.73
N ARG A 950 8.08 -11.97 -55.29
CA ARG A 950 7.58 -12.40 -56.60
C ARG A 950 6.61 -13.57 -56.41
N THR A 951 5.33 -13.27 -56.27
CA THR A 951 4.31 -14.33 -56.29
C THR A 951 3.86 -14.51 -57.74
N VAL A 952 4.15 -15.68 -58.33
CA VAL A 952 3.71 -16.06 -59.68
C VAL A 952 2.40 -16.83 -59.56
N ALA A 953 1.28 -16.17 -59.80
CA ALA A 953 -0.01 -16.84 -59.92
C ALA A 953 -0.29 -17.17 -61.40
N ALA A 954 -0.43 -18.46 -61.74
CA ALA A 954 -0.92 -18.87 -63.06
C ALA A 954 -2.43 -18.62 -63.14
N THR A 955 -2.89 -17.82 -64.11
CA THR A 955 -4.34 -17.64 -64.34
C THR A 955 -4.95 -18.92 -64.89
N LYS A 956 -6.11 -19.34 -64.37
CA LYS A 956 -6.82 -20.53 -64.85
C LYS A 956 -7.69 -20.17 -66.06
N ARG A 957 -8.06 -21.17 -66.88
CA ARG A 957 -8.92 -20.98 -68.07
C ARG A 957 -10.29 -20.44 -67.67
N ILE A 958 -10.75 -19.41 -68.39
CA ILE A 958 -12.10 -18.85 -68.31
C ILE A 958 -13.13 -19.96 -68.54
N THR A 959 -14.16 -20.02 -67.69
CA THR A 959 -15.38 -20.80 -67.97
C THR A 959 -16.59 -19.89 -67.82
N ALA A 960 -17.64 -20.12 -68.62
CA ALA A 960 -18.76 -19.21 -68.82
C ALA A 960 -19.62 -18.93 -67.56
N GLU A 961 -19.39 -19.64 -66.44
CA GLU A 961 -20.21 -19.54 -65.22
C GLU A 961 -19.60 -18.62 -64.14
N ASN A 962 -18.28 -18.38 -64.15
CA ASN A 962 -17.64 -17.36 -63.31
C ASN A 962 -16.29 -16.94 -63.94
N PRO A 963 -16.18 -15.72 -64.50
CA PRO A 963 -14.97 -15.30 -65.18
C PRO A 963 -13.83 -14.87 -64.23
N TRP A 964 -14.08 -14.71 -62.92
CA TRP A 964 -13.14 -14.12 -61.97
C TRP A 964 -12.49 -15.16 -61.03
N ASP A 965 -11.16 -15.20 -61.02
CA ASP A 965 -10.37 -15.89 -60.00
C ASP A 965 -10.01 -14.91 -58.87
N GLU A 966 -10.21 -15.31 -57.62
CA GLU A 966 -9.82 -14.53 -56.44
C GLU A 966 -8.41 -14.92 -55.98
N PHE A 967 -7.58 -13.91 -55.79
CA PHE A 967 -6.22 -14.03 -55.27
C PHE A 967 -6.10 -13.33 -53.93
N LYS A 968 -5.47 -13.99 -52.97
CA LYS A 968 -5.16 -13.46 -51.64
C LYS A 968 -3.71 -13.75 -51.30
N ILE A 969 -3.02 -12.74 -50.77
CA ILE A 969 -1.61 -12.80 -50.39
C ILE A 969 -1.43 -12.11 -49.04
N LEU A 970 -0.86 -12.81 -48.07
CA LEU A 970 -0.43 -12.24 -46.78
C LEU A 970 1.01 -11.77 -46.87
N PHE A 971 1.29 -10.54 -46.45
CA PHE A 971 2.66 -10.06 -46.26
C PHE A 971 2.79 -9.34 -44.93
N ALA A 972 3.98 -9.38 -44.34
CA ALA A 972 4.29 -8.61 -43.15
C ALA A 972 5.20 -7.45 -43.51
N THR A 973 4.99 -6.33 -42.85
CA THR A 973 5.87 -5.17 -42.88
C THR A 973 7.01 -5.33 -41.89
N GLY A 974 8.20 -4.81 -42.24
CA GLY A 974 9.29 -4.60 -41.28
C GLY A 974 9.03 -3.34 -40.48
N ASP A 975 9.97 -2.40 -40.45
CA ASP A 975 9.70 -1.10 -39.83
C ASP A 975 8.56 -0.35 -40.53
N ALA A 976 7.90 0.55 -39.77
CA ALA A 976 6.87 1.42 -40.30
C ALA A 976 7.49 2.33 -41.38
N GLY A 977 6.79 2.50 -42.49
CA GLY A 977 7.35 3.28 -43.59
C GLY A 977 6.45 3.28 -44.82
N ASN A 978 6.96 3.92 -45.86
CA ASN A 978 6.29 4.00 -47.14
C ASN A 978 6.57 2.74 -47.94
N TYR A 979 5.58 1.89 -48.19
CA TYR A 979 5.73 0.68 -49.00
C TYR A 979 5.19 0.91 -50.41
N LYS A 980 5.97 0.58 -51.44
CA LYS A 980 5.53 0.56 -52.83
C LYS A 980 4.91 -0.79 -53.16
N LEU A 981 3.65 -0.78 -53.57
CA LEU A 981 2.91 -1.92 -54.12
C LEU A 981 2.83 -1.79 -55.65
N GLY A 982 3.59 -2.60 -56.37
CA GLY A 982 3.53 -2.73 -57.82
C GLY A 982 2.85 -4.03 -58.24
N MET A 983 2.07 -4.01 -59.33
CA MET A 983 1.49 -5.21 -59.91
C MET A 983 1.75 -5.20 -61.42
N TRP A 984 2.22 -6.31 -61.99
CA TRP A 984 2.41 -6.41 -63.44
C TRP A 984 1.97 -7.78 -63.97
N THR A 985 1.49 -7.77 -65.21
CA THR A 985 0.97 -8.96 -65.88
C THR A 985 1.77 -9.26 -67.14
N SER A 986 1.91 -10.54 -67.47
CA SER A 986 2.59 -10.96 -68.71
C SER A 986 1.69 -10.86 -69.95
N LYS A 987 0.37 -10.64 -69.78
CA LYS A 987 -0.67 -10.59 -70.82
C LYS A 987 -1.78 -9.60 -70.42
N HIS A 988 -2.74 -9.35 -71.33
CA HIS A 988 -3.88 -8.48 -71.06
C HIS A 988 -4.81 -9.14 -70.04
N THR A 989 -4.93 -8.52 -68.87
CA THR A 989 -5.58 -9.08 -67.70
C THR A 989 -6.35 -7.97 -67.00
N VAL A 990 -7.59 -8.25 -66.58
CA VAL A 990 -8.42 -7.29 -65.85
C VAL A 990 -8.32 -7.60 -64.36
N PHE A 991 -8.31 -6.55 -63.54
CA PHE A 991 -8.37 -6.63 -62.08
C PHE A 991 -9.63 -5.96 -61.58
N THR A 992 -10.20 -6.49 -60.50
CA THR A 992 -11.23 -5.81 -59.72
C THR A 992 -11.10 -6.22 -58.26
N ASP A 993 -11.83 -5.56 -57.37
CA ASP A 993 -11.85 -5.83 -55.93
C ASP A 993 -10.45 -5.86 -55.30
N LEU A 994 -9.51 -5.03 -55.78
CA LEU A 994 -8.20 -4.89 -55.17
C LEU A 994 -8.37 -4.25 -53.79
N LYS A 995 -8.02 -4.99 -52.75
CA LYS A 995 -8.10 -4.58 -51.36
C LYS A 995 -6.80 -4.92 -50.67
N LEU A 996 -6.26 -3.99 -49.92
CA LEU A 996 -5.26 -4.27 -48.91
C LEU A 996 -5.95 -4.16 -47.57
N VAL A 997 -5.95 -5.23 -46.79
CA VAL A 997 -6.53 -5.25 -45.45
C VAL A 997 -5.50 -5.60 -44.40
N LYS A 998 -5.56 -5.02 -43.20
CA LYS A 998 -4.78 -5.52 -42.07
C LYS A 998 -5.35 -6.87 -41.65
N ALA A 999 -4.51 -7.90 -41.58
CA ALA A 999 -4.97 -9.24 -41.22
C ALA A 999 -5.49 -9.25 -39.77
N ALA A 1000 -6.65 -9.86 -39.55
CA ALA A 1000 -7.24 -9.99 -38.21
C ALA A 1000 -6.30 -10.74 -37.23
N SER A 1001 -5.55 -11.73 -37.74
CA SER A 1001 -4.49 -12.42 -37.01
C SER A 1001 -3.12 -11.79 -37.33
N GLN A 1002 -2.36 -11.49 -36.28
CA GLN A 1002 -0.94 -11.11 -36.40
C GLN A 1002 -0.01 -12.33 -36.28
N THR A 1003 -0.57 -13.54 -36.36
CA THR A 1003 0.15 -14.81 -36.50
C THR A 1003 -0.10 -15.40 -37.88
N LEU A 1004 0.98 -15.68 -38.62
CA LEU A 1004 0.93 -16.45 -39.86
C LEU A 1004 1.00 -17.95 -39.54
N THR A 1005 -0.06 -18.69 -39.83
CA THR A 1005 -0.11 -20.13 -39.62
C THR A 1005 0.27 -20.89 -40.90
N LEU A 1006 1.23 -21.82 -40.82
CA LEU A 1006 1.70 -22.66 -41.92
C LEU A 1006 1.27 -24.12 -41.71
N PRO A 1007 0.73 -24.83 -42.73
CA PRO A 1007 0.38 -24.33 -44.07
C PRO A 1007 -0.84 -23.41 -44.03
N SER A 1008 -0.71 -22.23 -44.64
CA SER A 1008 -1.85 -21.35 -44.88
C SER A 1008 -2.54 -21.76 -46.19
N ALA A 1009 -3.87 -21.66 -46.25
CA ALA A 1009 -4.61 -21.75 -47.51
C ALA A 1009 -4.40 -20.49 -48.39
N ILE A 1010 -3.80 -19.44 -47.83
CA ILE A 1010 -3.53 -18.15 -48.46
C ILE A 1010 -2.03 -18.05 -48.75
N ASN A 1011 -1.67 -17.54 -49.93
CA ASN A 1011 -0.26 -17.33 -50.29
C ASN A 1011 0.40 -16.34 -49.33
N TYR A 1012 1.69 -16.52 -49.03
CA TYR A 1012 2.43 -15.58 -48.19
C TYR A 1012 3.70 -15.09 -48.89
N ALA A 1013 4.12 -13.88 -48.55
CA ALA A 1013 5.34 -13.26 -49.03
C ALA A 1013 6.56 -13.62 -48.16
N PRO A 1014 7.78 -13.67 -48.72
CA PRO A 1014 8.99 -13.62 -47.90
C PRO A 1014 9.07 -12.30 -47.12
N GLY A 1015 9.55 -12.33 -45.88
CA GLY A 1015 9.61 -11.14 -45.02
C GLY A 1015 9.66 -11.48 -43.53
N THR A 1016 9.78 -10.45 -42.69
CA THR A 1016 9.79 -10.60 -41.23
C THR A 1016 8.36 -10.55 -40.70
N TYR A 1017 7.90 -11.65 -40.12
CA TYR A 1017 6.56 -11.78 -39.55
C TYR A 1017 6.61 -11.68 -38.02
N PRO A 1018 5.62 -11.00 -37.39
CA PRO A 1018 5.57 -10.86 -35.93
C PRO A 1018 5.48 -12.20 -35.20
N THR A 1019 4.70 -13.13 -35.74
CA THR A 1019 4.61 -14.50 -35.25
C THR A 1019 4.31 -15.44 -36.41
N VAL A 1020 5.02 -16.57 -36.47
CA VAL A 1020 4.78 -17.68 -37.40
C VAL A 1020 4.48 -18.92 -36.58
N ALA A 1021 3.32 -19.54 -36.83
CA ALA A 1021 2.92 -20.80 -36.21
C ALA A 1021 2.95 -21.92 -37.25
N LEU A 1022 3.51 -23.07 -36.90
CA LEU A 1022 3.50 -24.30 -37.69
C LEU A 1022 2.38 -25.20 -37.17
N ASP A 1023 1.27 -25.22 -37.89
CA ASP A 1023 0.13 -26.10 -37.62
C ASP A 1023 0.43 -27.49 -38.18
N ARG A 1024 1.15 -28.29 -37.39
CA ARG A 1024 1.54 -29.65 -37.74
C ARG A 1024 1.49 -30.59 -36.55
N THR A 1025 0.97 -31.79 -36.80
CA THR A 1025 1.03 -32.89 -35.84
C THR A 1025 2.32 -33.69 -36.01
N PHE A 1026 3.12 -33.77 -34.95
CA PHE A 1026 4.28 -34.65 -34.85
C PHE A 1026 3.89 -36.00 -34.23
N SER A 1027 4.48 -37.08 -34.74
CA SER A 1027 4.28 -38.42 -34.16
C SER A 1027 5.11 -38.56 -32.88
N ALA A 1028 4.43 -38.81 -31.76
CA ALA A 1028 4.98 -39.02 -30.43
C ALA A 1028 6.07 -40.10 -30.38
N ASP A 1029 7.18 -39.86 -29.69
CA ASP A 1029 8.31 -40.82 -29.53
C ASP A 1029 8.87 -41.38 -30.85
N LYS A 1030 8.58 -40.71 -31.98
CA LYS A 1030 9.04 -41.07 -33.31
C LYS A 1030 9.84 -39.95 -33.96
N TRP A 1031 10.73 -40.33 -34.88
CA TRP A 1031 11.42 -39.42 -35.78
C TRP A 1031 10.45 -38.86 -36.82
N ASN A 1032 10.43 -37.53 -36.91
CA ASN A 1032 9.66 -36.78 -37.90
C ASN A 1032 10.64 -36.02 -38.82
N THR A 1033 10.22 -35.73 -40.05
CA THR A 1033 11.00 -34.90 -40.99
C THR A 1033 10.47 -33.48 -40.98
N LEU A 1034 11.35 -32.48 -40.97
CA LEU A 1034 10.99 -31.06 -40.98
C LEU A 1034 11.80 -30.30 -42.03
N CYS A 1035 11.14 -29.45 -42.82
CA CYS A 1035 11.78 -28.48 -43.70
C CYS A 1035 10.91 -27.23 -43.76
N VAL A 1036 11.33 -26.16 -43.08
CA VAL A 1036 10.53 -24.93 -42.93
C VAL A 1036 11.24 -23.72 -43.54
N PRO A 1037 10.50 -22.68 -43.99
CA PRO A 1037 11.07 -21.51 -44.65
C PRO A 1037 11.67 -20.48 -43.67
N PHE A 1038 12.03 -20.88 -42.45
CA PHE A 1038 12.59 -20.01 -41.43
C PHE A 1038 13.44 -20.78 -40.42
N ALA A 1039 14.21 -20.05 -39.61
CA ALA A 1039 15.08 -20.67 -38.61
C ALA A 1039 14.33 -21.02 -37.32
N PHE A 1040 14.65 -22.17 -36.73
CA PHE A 1040 14.22 -22.58 -35.37
C PHE A 1040 15.44 -22.88 -34.49
N GLY A 1041 15.30 -22.68 -33.18
CA GLY A 1041 16.30 -23.11 -32.22
C GLY A 1041 16.20 -24.62 -31.98
N GLN A 1042 17.31 -25.27 -31.60
CA GLN A 1042 17.28 -26.67 -31.16
C GLN A 1042 16.33 -26.87 -29.96
N SER A 1043 16.23 -25.88 -29.06
CA SER A 1043 15.41 -25.94 -27.83
C SER A 1043 13.92 -26.22 -28.08
N ASP A 1044 13.42 -25.92 -29.28
CA ASP A 1044 12.02 -26.15 -29.65
C ASP A 1044 11.72 -27.63 -29.90
N PHE A 1045 12.77 -28.46 -29.99
CA PHE A 1045 12.71 -29.91 -30.22
C PHE A 1045 13.53 -30.67 -29.18
N ALA A 1046 13.19 -31.94 -28.95
CA ALA A 1046 13.95 -32.78 -28.03
C ALA A 1046 15.29 -33.21 -28.65
N GLU A 1047 15.28 -33.51 -29.95
CA GLU A 1047 16.46 -33.87 -30.74
C GLU A 1047 16.30 -33.32 -32.15
N VAL A 1048 17.38 -32.78 -32.73
CA VAL A 1048 17.47 -32.30 -34.12
C VAL A 1048 18.70 -32.91 -34.76
N LYS A 1049 18.50 -33.62 -35.87
CA LYS A 1049 19.57 -34.29 -36.61
C LYS A 1049 19.60 -33.85 -38.07
N GLU A 1050 20.80 -33.70 -38.63
CA GLU A 1050 21.04 -33.41 -40.04
C GLU A 1050 21.84 -34.51 -40.74
N LEU A 1051 21.68 -34.63 -42.06
CA LEU A 1051 22.46 -35.58 -42.86
C LEU A 1051 23.93 -35.13 -42.90
N SER A 1052 24.83 -35.96 -42.38
CA SER A 1052 26.25 -35.65 -42.26
C SER A 1052 27.10 -36.41 -43.28
N THR A 1053 27.09 -37.74 -43.22
CA THR A 1053 27.90 -38.61 -44.09
C THR A 1053 27.11 -39.84 -44.52
N ILE A 1054 27.61 -40.58 -45.52
CA ILE A 1054 27.09 -41.90 -45.87
C ILE A 1054 28.26 -42.89 -45.94
N ALA A 1055 27.96 -44.17 -45.76
CA ALA A 1055 28.88 -45.28 -45.97
C ALA A 1055 28.21 -46.37 -46.79
N VAL A 1056 28.96 -46.94 -47.73
CA VAL A 1056 28.50 -47.97 -48.66
C VAL A 1056 29.15 -49.30 -48.33
N ASN A 1057 28.34 -50.35 -48.10
CA ASN A 1057 28.83 -51.72 -47.92
C ASN A 1057 28.05 -52.67 -48.85
N GLY A 1058 28.61 -52.90 -50.04
CA GLY A 1058 27.91 -53.57 -51.15
C GLY A 1058 26.74 -52.71 -51.65
N GLU A 1059 25.54 -53.30 -51.76
CA GLU A 1059 24.31 -52.62 -52.17
C GLU A 1059 23.51 -52.01 -51.00
N ASN A 1060 24.10 -51.97 -49.79
CA ASN A 1060 23.51 -51.37 -48.59
C ASN A 1060 24.17 -50.02 -48.30
N VAL A 1061 23.34 -48.98 -48.12
CA VAL A 1061 23.79 -47.62 -47.81
C VAL A 1061 23.37 -47.28 -46.37
N SER A 1062 24.32 -46.83 -45.56
CA SER A 1062 24.06 -46.31 -44.21
C SER A 1062 24.34 -44.82 -44.15
N MET A 1063 23.36 -44.04 -43.67
CA MET A 1063 23.46 -42.60 -43.48
C MET A 1063 23.80 -42.29 -42.03
N THR A 1064 24.80 -41.43 -41.81
CA THR A 1064 25.09 -40.87 -40.50
C THR A 1064 24.33 -39.56 -40.34
N LEU A 1065 23.53 -39.49 -39.28
CA LEU A 1065 22.81 -38.30 -38.87
C LEU A 1065 23.50 -37.68 -37.65
N ALA A 1066 23.96 -36.44 -37.77
CA ALA A 1066 24.67 -35.71 -36.72
C ALA A 1066 23.76 -34.69 -36.03
N ASP A 1067 24.09 -34.31 -34.80
CA ASP A 1067 23.37 -33.24 -34.08
C ASP A 1067 23.48 -31.90 -34.80
N ALA A 1068 22.36 -31.19 -34.88
CA ALA A 1068 22.30 -29.80 -35.33
C ALA A 1068 21.88 -28.89 -34.18
N SER A 1069 22.65 -27.82 -33.95
CA SER A 1069 22.36 -26.82 -32.91
C SER A 1069 21.30 -25.79 -33.30
N THR A 1070 21.00 -25.68 -34.60
CA THR A 1070 19.97 -24.81 -35.15
C THR A 1070 19.32 -25.47 -36.37
N ILE A 1071 18.06 -25.13 -36.61
CA ILE A 1071 17.35 -25.47 -37.84
C ILE A 1071 17.43 -24.25 -38.74
N VAL A 1072 18.09 -24.40 -39.88
CA VAL A 1072 18.25 -23.35 -40.89
C VAL A 1072 17.09 -23.39 -41.89
N ALA A 1073 16.62 -22.22 -42.32
CA ALA A 1073 15.56 -22.08 -43.32
C ALA A 1073 15.86 -22.89 -44.59
N GLY A 1074 14.86 -23.61 -45.09
CA GLY A 1074 14.90 -24.39 -46.34
C GLY A 1074 15.75 -25.65 -46.34
N LYS A 1075 16.43 -25.97 -45.25
CA LYS A 1075 17.20 -27.20 -45.13
C LYS A 1075 16.38 -28.29 -44.41
N PRO A 1076 16.43 -29.56 -44.86
CA PRO A 1076 15.70 -30.65 -44.23
C PRO A 1076 16.43 -31.21 -43.00
N TYR A 1077 15.67 -31.47 -41.93
CA TYR A 1077 16.15 -32.04 -40.67
C TYR A 1077 15.27 -33.19 -40.21
N LEU A 1078 15.83 -34.10 -39.42
CA LEU A 1078 15.08 -35.11 -38.68
C LEU A 1078 14.91 -34.63 -37.23
N VAL A 1079 13.68 -34.63 -36.72
CA VAL A 1079 13.35 -34.04 -35.41
C VAL A 1079 12.52 -34.98 -34.54
N LYS A 1080 12.70 -34.88 -33.22
CA LYS A 1080 11.75 -35.38 -32.21
C LYS A 1080 11.12 -34.18 -31.50
N ALA A 1081 9.80 -34.15 -31.43
CA ALA A 1081 9.08 -33.11 -30.69
C ALA A 1081 9.24 -33.29 -29.17
N ASN A 1082 9.17 -32.18 -28.42
CA ASN A 1082 9.25 -32.18 -26.95
C ASN A 1082 8.00 -32.77 -26.28
N ASN A 1083 6.81 -32.56 -26.85
CA ASN A 1083 5.53 -33.11 -26.38
C ASN A 1083 4.61 -33.47 -27.57
N ASN A 1084 3.49 -34.16 -27.28
CA ASN A 1084 2.52 -34.57 -28.29
C ASN A 1084 1.60 -33.41 -28.71
N GLY A 1085 1.59 -33.08 -30.00
CA GLY A 1085 0.53 -32.26 -30.60
C GLY A 1085 0.66 -30.74 -30.44
N ASP A 1086 1.83 -30.22 -30.08
CA ASP A 1086 2.04 -28.78 -29.96
C ASP A 1086 2.09 -28.09 -31.33
N VAL A 1087 1.34 -26.98 -31.47
CA VAL A 1087 1.55 -26.00 -32.54
C VAL A 1087 2.85 -25.25 -32.21
N LEU A 1088 3.87 -25.42 -33.04
CA LEU A 1088 5.16 -24.75 -32.83
C LEU A 1088 5.08 -23.32 -33.34
N SER A 1089 5.30 -22.32 -32.49
CA SER A 1089 5.30 -20.91 -32.89
C SER A 1089 6.63 -20.24 -32.61
N ALA A 1090 7.07 -19.37 -33.52
CA ALA A 1090 8.23 -18.51 -33.34
C ALA A 1090 7.84 -17.05 -33.61
N THR A 1091 8.43 -16.11 -32.88
CA THR A 1091 8.15 -14.67 -32.97
C THR A 1091 9.28 -13.92 -33.69
N ASN A 1092 8.94 -12.81 -34.35
CA ASN A 1092 9.86 -11.98 -35.15
C ASN A 1092 10.70 -12.79 -36.15
N VAL A 1093 10.02 -13.66 -36.89
CA VAL A 1093 10.63 -14.64 -37.76
C VAL A 1093 10.74 -14.11 -39.17
N THR A 1094 11.94 -14.13 -39.74
CA THR A 1094 12.13 -13.89 -41.17
C THR A 1094 11.87 -15.17 -41.95
N LEU A 1095 10.80 -15.16 -42.76
CA LEU A 1095 10.56 -16.18 -43.77
C LEU A 1095 11.45 -15.92 -44.99
N SER A 1096 12.29 -16.89 -45.35
CA SER A 1096 13.19 -16.81 -46.49
C SER A 1096 12.44 -16.96 -47.81
N GLY A 1097 12.83 -16.17 -48.82
CA GLY A 1097 12.40 -16.36 -50.21
C GLY A 1097 13.21 -17.43 -50.98
N GLU A 1098 14.20 -18.02 -50.33
CA GLU A 1098 14.99 -19.10 -50.92
C GLU A 1098 14.18 -20.40 -50.97
N GLY A 1099 14.30 -21.11 -52.10
CA GLY A 1099 13.68 -22.42 -52.27
C GLY A 1099 14.27 -23.47 -51.33
N VAL A 1100 13.63 -24.64 -51.29
CA VAL A 1100 14.14 -25.78 -50.52
C VAL A 1100 15.54 -26.15 -51.01
N GLN A 1101 16.47 -26.29 -50.07
CA GLN A 1101 17.82 -26.78 -50.32
C GLN A 1101 17.89 -28.29 -50.03
N ALA A 1102 18.23 -29.10 -51.03
CA ALA A 1102 18.54 -30.50 -50.80
C ALA A 1102 19.92 -30.64 -50.14
N SER A 1103 20.02 -31.48 -49.11
CA SER A 1103 21.32 -31.88 -48.54
C SER A 1103 21.76 -33.17 -49.20
N SER A 1104 22.83 -33.13 -49.99
CA SER A 1104 23.32 -34.28 -50.75
C SER A 1104 24.68 -34.73 -50.24
N VAL A 1105 24.82 -36.03 -49.98
CA VAL A 1105 26.11 -36.65 -49.62
C VAL A 1105 26.41 -37.78 -50.59
N THR A 1106 27.63 -37.81 -51.11
CA THR A 1106 28.08 -38.81 -52.09
C THR A 1106 29.28 -39.58 -51.56
N ASP A 1107 29.22 -40.91 -51.67
CA ASP A 1107 30.31 -41.84 -51.36
C ASP A 1107 30.17 -43.11 -52.21
N GLY A 1108 31.28 -43.69 -52.66
CA GLY A 1108 31.29 -44.98 -53.38
C GLY A 1108 30.42 -45.07 -54.65
N GLY A 1109 30.10 -43.95 -55.31
CA GLY A 1109 29.21 -43.90 -56.49
C GLY A 1109 27.71 -43.84 -56.16
N TYR A 1110 27.35 -43.71 -54.88
CA TYR A 1110 26.00 -43.49 -54.40
C TYR A 1110 25.85 -42.06 -53.91
N THR A 1111 24.81 -41.36 -54.33
CA THR A 1111 24.43 -40.04 -53.82
C THR A 1111 23.09 -40.15 -53.10
N VAL A 1112 23.08 -39.88 -51.80
CA VAL A 1112 21.85 -39.74 -51.03
C VAL A 1112 21.49 -38.27 -50.93
N ASN A 1113 20.29 -37.93 -51.37
CA ASN A 1113 19.73 -36.59 -51.23
C ASN A 1113 18.67 -36.62 -50.12
N TYR A 1114 18.83 -35.78 -49.11
CA TYR A 1114 17.76 -35.42 -48.20
C TYR A 1114 17.04 -34.19 -48.76
N VAL A 1115 15.78 -34.36 -49.17
CA VAL A 1115 15.03 -33.41 -49.98
C VAL A 1115 13.83 -32.92 -49.19
N GLY A 1116 13.79 -31.61 -48.89
CA GLY A 1116 12.63 -30.98 -48.26
C GLY A 1116 11.49 -30.70 -49.25
N THR A 1117 10.35 -30.25 -48.73
CA THR A 1117 9.26 -29.67 -49.51
C THR A 1117 8.45 -28.70 -48.65
N TYR A 1118 8.04 -27.55 -49.21
CA TYR A 1118 7.09 -26.63 -48.55
C TYR A 1118 5.63 -26.89 -48.94
N VAL A 1119 5.40 -27.69 -49.98
CA VAL A 1119 4.08 -28.07 -50.50
C VAL A 1119 3.89 -29.59 -50.38
N ASP A 1120 2.65 -30.08 -50.52
CA ASP A 1120 2.42 -31.52 -50.61
C ASP A 1120 3.11 -32.07 -51.88
N ALA A 1121 3.94 -33.09 -51.71
CA ALA A 1121 4.71 -33.71 -52.78
C ALA A 1121 4.22 -35.14 -53.04
N ILE A 1122 3.94 -35.44 -54.31
CA ILE A 1122 3.67 -36.79 -54.80
C ILE A 1122 5.01 -37.39 -55.22
N LEU A 1123 5.39 -38.49 -54.59
CA LEU A 1123 6.59 -39.26 -54.90
C LEU A 1123 6.23 -40.42 -55.82
N ASN A 1124 6.71 -40.38 -57.06
CA ASN A 1124 6.55 -41.46 -58.02
C ASN A 1124 7.80 -41.59 -58.92
N ALA A 1125 7.76 -42.48 -59.90
CA ALA A 1125 8.88 -42.69 -60.83
C ALA A 1125 9.26 -41.43 -61.63
N GLU A 1126 8.30 -40.56 -61.94
CA GLU A 1126 8.51 -39.31 -62.70
C GLU A 1126 9.04 -38.17 -61.83
N THR A 1127 8.59 -38.04 -60.57
CA THR A 1127 8.99 -36.95 -59.66
C THR A 1127 10.21 -37.24 -58.80
N ALA A 1128 10.51 -38.51 -58.49
CA ALA A 1128 11.60 -38.88 -57.57
C ALA A 1128 12.50 -40.02 -58.10
N GLY A 1129 12.37 -40.39 -59.38
CA GLY A 1129 13.23 -41.38 -60.03
C GLY A 1129 13.06 -42.82 -59.55
N GLY A 1130 11.98 -43.14 -58.82
CA GLY A 1130 11.68 -44.50 -58.34
C GLY A 1130 12.48 -44.98 -57.12
N ASN A 1131 13.38 -44.15 -56.58
CA ASN A 1131 14.28 -44.49 -55.45
C ASN A 1131 14.08 -43.56 -54.25
N ALA A 1132 12.82 -43.29 -53.89
CA ALA A 1132 12.48 -42.43 -52.76
C ALA A 1132 12.22 -43.23 -51.48
N PHE A 1133 12.58 -42.66 -50.32
CA PHE A 1133 12.38 -43.24 -49.01
C PHE A 1133 11.73 -42.21 -48.06
N ILE A 1134 10.72 -42.64 -47.31
CA ILE A 1134 10.05 -41.82 -46.30
C ILE A 1134 10.32 -42.36 -44.89
N VAL A 1135 10.34 -41.46 -43.90
CA VAL A 1135 10.47 -41.85 -42.49
C VAL A 1135 9.09 -42.13 -41.91
N LYS A 1136 8.92 -43.30 -41.31
CA LYS A 1136 7.73 -43.68 -40.56
C LYS A 1136 8.11 -44.66 -39.45
N ASP A 1137 7.50 -44.55 -38.27
CA ASP A 1137 7.70 -45.50 -37.16
C ASP A 1137 9.18 -45.78 -36.80
N ASN A 1138 10.05 -44.76 -36.88
CA ASN A 1138 11.52 -44.86 -36.68
C ASN A 1138 12.26 -45.73 -37.70
N ALA A 1139 11.69 -45.96 -38.88
CA ALA A 1139 12.32 -46.68 -39.98
C ALA A 1139 12.16 -45.93 -41.32
N LEU A 1140 12.98 -46.31 -42.30
CA LEU A 1140 12.86 -45.85 -43.69
C LEU A 1140 12.04 -46.84 -44.51
N TYR A 1141 11.07 -46.33 -45.25
CA TYR A 1141 10.24 -47.12 -46.15
C TYR A 1141 10.48 -46.68 -47.58
N HIS A 1142 10.84 -47.62 -48.45
CA HIS A 1142 10.95 -47.38 -49.89
C HIS A 1142 9.57 -47.17 -50.52
N VAL A 1143 9.46 -46.15 -51.37
CA VAL A 1143 8.24 -45.81 -52.09
C VAL A 1143 8.23 -46.56 -53.42
N ALA A 1144 7.60 -47.74 -53.44
CA ALA A 1144 7.65 -48.65 -54.60
C ALA A 1144 6.81 -48.23 -55.82
N ASN A 1145 5.77 -47.39 -55.64
CA ASN A 1145 4.89 -46.93 -56.73
C ASN A 1145 4.61 -45.42 -56.62
N THR A 1146 3.68 -45.06 -55.73
CA THR A 1146 3.27 -43.70 -55.44
C THR A 1146 3.18 -43.50 -53.93
N GLY A 1147 3.87 -42.52 -53.39
CA GLY A 1147 3.81 -42.10 -52.00
C GLY A 1147 3.52 -40.60 -51.90
N THR A 1148 3.11 -40.12 -50.73
CA THR A 1148 2.89 -38.69 -50.49
C THR A 1148 3.70 -38.20 -49.30
N VAL A 1149 4.24 -37.00 -49.43
CA VAL A 1149 4.92 -36.26 -48.36
C VAL A 1149 4.16 -34.97 -48.19
N GLY A 1150 3.60 -34.74 -47.02
CA GLY A 1150 2.88 -33.48 -46.75
C GLY A 1150 3.83 -32.28 -46.74
N ALA A 1151 3.29 -31.08 -46.90
CA ALA A 1151 4.04 -29.82 -46.86
C ALA A 1151 4.93 -29.67 -45.60
N TYR A 1152 6.01 -28.90 -45.73
CA TYR A 1152 7.04 -28.66 -44.70
C TYR A 1152 7.73 -29.91 -44.13
N ARG A 1153 7.78 -30.98 -44.92
CA ARG A 1153 8.46 -32.25 -44.57
C ARG A 1153 9.62 -32.52 -45.52
N ALA A 1154 10.27 -33.66 -45.35
CA ALA A 1154 11.36 -34.09 -46.20
C ALA A 1154 11.29 -35.60 -46.49
N TYR A 1155 12.03 -36.03 -47.50
CA TYR A 1155 12.19 -37.42 -47.90
C TYR A 1155 13.61 -37.64 -48.43
N PHE A 1156 14.03 -38.90 -48.54
CA PHE A 1156 15.34 -39.23 -49.09
C PHE A 1156 15.20 -39.77 -50.51
N THR A 1157 16.14 -39.45 -51.39
CA THR A 1157 16.32 -40.15 -52.67
C THR A 1157 17.72 -40.67 -52.80
N VAL A 1158 17.90 -41.77 -53.52
CA VAL A 1158 19.24 -42.30 -53.81
C VAL A 1158 19.46 -42.38 -55.31
N THR A 1159 20.54 -41.75 -55.76
CA THR A 1159 21.02 -41.80 -57.14
C THR A 1159 22.28 -42.66 -57.16
N ALA A 1160 22.27 -43.75 -57.95
CA ALA A 1160 23.40 -44.67 -58.07
C ALA A 1160 23.31 -45.48 -59.37
N ASP A 1161 24.45 -45.95 -59.89
CA ASP A 1161 24.51 -46.79 -61.08
C ASP A 1161 24.03 -48.24 -60.82
N THR A 1162 24.05 -48.68 -59.55
CA THR A 1162 23.60 -50.01 -59.11
C THR A 1162 22.43 -49.85 -58.12
N PRO A 1163 21.32 -50.61 -58.25
CA PRO A 1163 20.17 -50.52 -57.34
C PRO A 1163 20.54 -50.72 -55.87
N VAL A 1164 19.98 -49.89 -54.98
CA VAL A 1164 20.15 -49.99 -53.52
C VAL A 1164 19.18 -51.03 -52.96
N LYS A 1165 19.68 -52.01 -52.20
CA LYS A 1165 18.85 -53.04 -51.55
C LYS A 1165 18.32 -52.63 -50.17
N ALA A 1166 19.05 -51.78 -49.45
CA ALA A 1166 18.61 -51.21 -48.18
C ALA A 1166 19.24 -49.84 -47.91
N LEU A 1167 18.43 -48.93 -47.36
CA LEU A 1167 18.87 -47.61 -46.86
C LEU A 1167 18.52 -47.52 -45.37
N ASN A 1168 19.51 -47.26 -44.53
CA ASN A 1168 19.34 -47.13 -43.07
C ASN A 1168 19.98 -45.83 -42.57
N PHE A 1169 19.50 -45.29 -41.45
CA PHE A 1169 20.17 -44.20 -40.73
C PHE A 1169 20.78 -44.70 -39.41
N VAL A 1170 21.92 -44.09 -39.03
CA VAL A 1170 22.65 -44.28 -37.78
C VAL A 1170 22.84 -42.91 -37.14
N PHE A 1171 22.80 -42.84 -35.81
CA PHE A 1171 23.00 -41.60 -35.05
C PHE A 1171 24.42 -41.56 -34.51
N ASP A 1172 25.11 -40.43 -34.76
CA ASP A 1172 26.51 -40.17 -34.39
C ASP A 1172 27.51 -41.12 -35.09
N GLU A 1173 28.81 -40.85 -34.97
CA GLU A 1173 29.91 -41.42 -35.79
C GLU A 1173 29.66 -42.84 -36.32
N LEU A 1174 29.98 -43.07 -37.60
CA LEU A 1174 29.94 -44.41 -38.19
C LEU A 1174 30.65 -45.39 -37.24
N PRO A 1175 29.97 -46.43 -36.74
CA PRO A 1175 30.62 -47.46 -35.96
C PRO A 1175 31.79 -47.97 -36.78
N THR A 1176 33.01 -47.76 -36.29
CA THR A 1176 34.19 -48.42 -36.84
C THR A 1176 34.06 -49.90 -36.51
N ALA A 1177 33.36 -50.60 -37.40
CA ALA A 1177 33.16 -52.05 -37.49
C ALA A 1177 32.53 -52.77 -36.27
N ILE A 1178 31.31 -53.28 -36.44
CA ILE A 1178 30.97 -54.69 -36.16
C ILE A 1178 30.15 -55.22 -37.34
N ASN A 1179 30.67 -56.28 -37.97
CA ASN A 1179 30.02 -56.99 -39.06
C ASN A 1179 28.72 -57.69 -38.60
N ALA A 1180 27.68 -57.56 -39.44
CA ALA A 1180 26.52 -58.44 -39.61
C ALA A 1180 25.74 -58.92 -38.36
N VAL A 1181 24.48 -58.52 -38.25
CA VAL A 1181 23.43 -59.31 -37.61
C VAL A 1181 22.53 -59.85 -38.70
N GLU A 1182 22.62 -61.16 -38.94
CA GLU A 1182 21.82 -61.86 -39.94
C GLU A 1182 20.31 -61.73 -39.66
N ALA A 1183 19.53 -61.64 -40.74
CA ALA A 1183 18.08 -61.62 -40.72
C ALA A 1183 17.53 -62.89 -40.05
N ALA A 1184 16.59 -62.74 -39.11
CA ALA A 1184 15.86 -63.87 -38.55
C ALA A 1184 14.97 -64.50 -39.64
N GLN A 1185 15.30 -65.75 -39.98
CA GLN A 1185 14.53 -66.63 -40.86
C GLN A 1185 13.10 -66.86 -40.31
N ASN A 1186 12.11 -66.74 -41.19
CA ASN A 1186 10.71 -67.09 -40.96
C ASN A 1186 10.53 -68.62 -40.87
N GLU A 1187 10.76 -69.22 -39.71
CA GLU A 1187 10.26 -70.57 -39.44
C GLU A 1187 9.36 -70.60 -38.19
N LYS A 1188 8.24 -71.33 -38.31
CA LYS A 1188 7.25 -71.54 -37.25
C LYS A 1188 7.93 -72.14 -36.01
N ALA A 1189 8.16 -71.31 -35.00
CA ALA A 1189 8.84 -71.70 -33.78
C ALA A 1189 8.08 -72.82 -33.05
N GLU A 1190 8.76 -73.93 -32.76
CA GLU A 1190 8.24 -74.96 -31.86
C GLU A 1190 8.28 -74.44 -30.42
N ILE A 1191 7.14 -74.51 -29.74
CA ILE A 1191 6.97 -73.99 -28.38
C ILE A 1191 6.96 -75.17 -27.41
N TYR A 1192 7.63 -75.05 -26.27
CA TYR A 1192 7.64 -76.07 -25.23
C TYR A 1192 7.33 -75.46 -23.85
N ASN A 1193 6.74 -76.24 -22.95
CA ASN A 1193 6.67 -75.86 -21.54
C ASN A 1193 8.01 -76.16 -20.82
N LEU A 1194 8.14 -75.75 -19.55
CA LEU A 1194 9.36 -75.98 -18.77
C LEU A 1194 9.69 -77.46 -18.50
N ALA A 1195 8.74 -78.37 -18.73
CA ALA A 1195 8.94 -79.81 -18.65
C ALA A 1195 9.38 -80.42 -20.00
N GLY A 1196 9.59 -79.61 -21.04
CA GLY A 1196 10.03 -80.05 -22.36
C GLY A 1196 8.94 -80.66 -23.23
N GLN A 1197 7.66 -80.46 -22.89
CA GLN A 1197 6.53 -80.93 -23.71
C GLN A 1197 6.15 -79.87 -24.74
N ARG A 1198 5.95 -80.29 -25.99
CA ARG A 1198 5.59 -79.39 -27.09
C ARG A 1198 4.18 -78.84 -26.93
N LEU A 1199 4.03 -77.54 -27.16
CA LEU A 1199 2.79 -76.77 -27.09
C LEU A 1199 2.44 -76.22 -28.47
N ASN A 1200 1.14 -76.20 -28.79
CA ASN A 1200 0.64 -75.64 -30.04
C ASN A 1200 0.51 -74.11 -30.03
N LYS A 1201 0.51 -73.51 -28.82
CA LYS A 1201 0.53 -72.07 -28.60
C LYS A 1201 1.18 -71.75 -27.26
N ALA A 1202 1.80 -70.58 -27.13
CA ALA A 1202 2.40 -70.15 -25.86
C ALA A 1202 1.32 -69.96 -24.79
N GLN A 1203 1.66 -70.33 -23.56
CA GLN A 1203 0.78 -70.27 -22.39
C GLN A 1203 1.18 -69.13 -21.46
N LYS A 1204 0.25 -68.61 -20.65
CA LYS A 1204 0.57 -67.59 -19.64
C LYS A 1204 1.58 -68.15 -18.63
N GLY A 1205 2.74 -67.53 -18.51
CA GLY A 1205 3.92 -68.05 -17.79
C GLY A 1205 5.15 -68.21 -18.69
N VAL A 1206 6.19 -68.88 -18.19
CA VAL A 1206 7.45 -69.07 -18.93
C VAL A 1206 7.33 -70.24 -19.91
N ASN A 1207 7.61 -69.98 -21.19
CA ASN A 1207 7.65 -70.95 -22.28
C ASN A 1207 9.08 -71.03 -22.84
N ILE A 1208 9.41 -72.10 -23.54
CA ILE A 1208 10.63 -72.22 -24.34
C ILE A 1208 10.22 -72.07 -25.82
N ILE A 1209 10.69 -71.02 -26.49
CA ILE A 1209 10.40 -70.75 -27.91
C ILE A 1209 11.74 -70.59 -28.62
N ASN A 1210 12.00 -71.40 -29.66
CA ASN A 1210 13.29 -71.46 -30.35
C ASN A 1210 14.49 -71.61 -29.39
N GLY A 1211 14.34 -72.50 -28.38
CA GLY A 1211 15.38 -72.80 -27.40
C GLY A 1211 15.62 -71.72 -26.33
N LYS A 1212 14.86 -70.62 -26.32
CA LYS A 1212 15.00 -69.52 -25.35
C LYS A 1212 13.80 -69.46 -24.40
N LYS A 1213 14.05 -69.15 -23.12
CA LYS A 1213 12.98 -68.90 -22.13
C LYS A 1213 12.30 -67.55 -22.42
N VAL A 1214 10.99 -67.57 -22.61
CA VAL A 1214 10.16 -66.40 -22.92
C VAL A 1214 8.99 -66.37 -21.94
N LEU A 1215 8.84 -65.26 -21.19
CA LEU A 1215 7.70 -65.05 -20.28
C LEU A 1215 6.54 -64.43 -21.05
N VAL A 1216 5.41 -65.13 -21.12
CA VAL A 1216 4.17 -64.61 -21.70
C VAL A 1216 3.25 -64.18 -20.55
N LYS A 1217 2.94 -62.89 -20.47
CA LYS A 1217 2.23 -62.27 -19.34
C LYS A 1217 0.73 -62.42 -19.38
#